data_AF-L5NHD5-F1
#
_entry.id   AF-L5NHD5-F1
#
_cell.length_a   1.000
_cell.length_b   1.000
_cell.length_c   1.000
_cell.angle_alpha   90.00
_cell.angle_beta   90.00
_cell.angle_gamma   90.00
#
_symmetry.space_group_name_H-M   'P 1'
#
loop_
_entity.id
_entity.type
_entity.pdbx_description
1 polymer ?
#
loop_
_entity_poly.entity_id
_entity_poly.type
_entity_poly.pdbx_seq_one_letter_code
_entity_poly.pdbx_strand_id
1 'polypeptide(L)'
;MFDDNPNDSGFLPVGRRTVLKSAAALLSGSALTSAPASAHHYDSKIHYEPQVDEDNLMQLAVEGHDVLDDGVKLDLGSHEGYIRLFSDTLARVSILDPGEEEYESRGIENGRDDWETPDFSVETTPDTIAIETDTITVEINTELFGVRFLDENGTVVNEDYLDKGSSGYVPSPERDGTASDSTSRSTSTYVSDENETDSETGSSGYASPTQNDVEMTDPTPNEPLPYVYKKADEDEAFYGFGEQPELTLNQRGKKLENWNTDQYGYFYTNDYVYASIPFFVGLKDAGAYGIFFDNPHHTVFHTPQVANVDGVEETYDTDAGEDYYYFVGDGGQLTYYFAYGPEIGDVLDSYTSLTGTINLPPKWAMGFHQSKWEYSPDELVEVPHRYREEGIPLDAMHFDIGYMDNYRVFSIQNSHRQALQSLSDELPELKTVAVNDPGVAVDEEVDVDGDGELEPYGPYLEGTANDYWTKDATGETFKARVWPDVTVWPDFSRSEVRSWWAEQHDVLFDAGFDGVKNDMGEPAVFQRNSSYDWTMPVDNIHGTGDDTMLHEEYHNMYGFDYARAAHESFDLLKPDDRPFLLNRNLYAGGQRYAAIWTGDCVSIWPHLQMQLPMMMNMGLSGLAFCGHDVGGFAGRPSPELFKRWTEV
;
A
#
# COMPACT_ATOMS: atom_id res chain seq x y z
N MET A 1 -35.00 -14.60 -46.45
CA MET A 1 -34.37 -13.46 -47.14
C MET A 1 -34.18 -12.42 -46.05
N PHE A 2 -32.91 -12.20 -45.68
CA PHE A 2 -32.30 -11.30 -44.69
C PHE A 2 -33.18 -10.13 -44.23
N ASP A 3 -33.43 -9.85 -42.95
CA ASP A 3 -32.56 -9.70 -41.75
C ASP A 3 -31.73 -8.41 -41.82
N ASP A 4 -32.21 -7.35 -41.14
CA ASP A 4 -31.56 -6.05 -40.95
C ASP A 4 -31.38 -5.82 -39.45
N ASN A 5 -30.11 -5.76 -39.05
CA ASN A 5 -29.58 -5.56 -37.71
C ASN A 5 -29.28 -4.06 -37.50
N PRO A 6 -29.75 -3.41 -36.42
CA PRO A 6 -29.40 -2.03 -36.09
C PRO A 6 -28.25 -2.00 -35.08
N ASN A 7 -27.01 -2.14 -35.57
CA ASN A 7 -25.81 -1.80 -34.81
C ASN A 7 -25.15 -0.59 -35.45
N ASP A 8 -25.52 0.60 -34.97
CA ASP A 8 -24.73 1.81 -35.17
C ASP A 8 -24.89 2.71 -33.93
N SER A 9 -24.30 2.25 -32.81
CA SER A 9 -24.08 3.08 -31.63
C SER A 9 -22.65 3.62 -31.71
N GLY A 10 -22.49 4.76 -32.38
CA GLY A 10 -21.24 5.50 -32.39
C GLY A 10 -20.86 5.95 -30.98
N PHE A 11 -19.86 5.29 -30.39
CA PHE A 11 -19.10 5.83 -29.27
C PHE A 11 -18.23 6.96 -29.82
N LEU A 12 -18.49 8.18 -29.38
CA LEU A 12 -17.60 9.32 -29.61
C LEU A 12 -16.49 9.30 -28.55
N PRO A 13 -15.21 9.52 -28.92
CA PRO A 13 -14.14 9.64 -27.95
C PRO A 13 -14.31 10.96 -27.19
N VAL A 14 -14.47 10.88 -25.86
CA VAL A 14 -14.53 12.06 -24.99
C VAL A 14 -13.11 12.36 -24.51
N GLY A 15 -12.43 13.30 -25.18
CA GLY A 15 -11.12 13.78 -24.73
C GLY A 15 -11.19 14.50 -23.37
N ARG A 16 -10.11 14.37 -22.58
CA ARG A 16 -9.91 14.89 -21.20
C ARG A 16 -10.36 16.36 -20.98
N ARG A 17 -10.43 17.20 -22.02
CA ARG A 17 -10.83 18.62 -21.90
C ARG A 17 -12.34 18.89 -21.74
N THR A 18 -13.22 17.92 -21.98
CA THR A 18 -14.67 18.20 -21.98
C THR A 18 -15.36 17.93 -20.63
N VAL A 19 -14.74 17.17 -19.72
CA VAL A 19 -15.35 16.81 -18.42
C VAL A 19 -15.18 17.91 -17.36
N LEU A 20 -14.10 18.71 -17.43
CA LEU A 20 -13.83 19.80 -16.48
C LEU A 20 -14.88 20.93 -16.47
N LYS A 21 -15.73 21.06 -17.49
CA LYS A 21 -16.77 22.10 -17.54
C LYS A 21 -18.15 21.65 -17.06
N SER A 22 -18.37 20.36 -16.85
CA SER A 22 -19.69 19.84 -16.46
C SER A 22 -19.84 19.62 -14.95
N ALA A 23 -18.74 19.48 -14.20
CA ALA A 23 -18.77 19.34 -12.74
C ALA A 23 -19.04 20.67 -12.00
N ALA A 24 -18.69 21.81 -12.59
CA ALA A 24 -18.74 23.12 -11.92
C ALA A 24 -20.14 23.77 -11.87
N ALA A 25 -21.17 23.21 -12.51
CA ALA A 25 -22.43 23.93 -12.79
C ALA A 25 -23.66 23.53 -11.94
N LEU A 26 -23.55 22.62 -10.95
CA LEU A 26 -24.72 22.11 -10.22
C LEU A 26 -24.78 22.42 -8.71
N LEU A 27 -23.89 23.25 -8.17
CA LEU A 27 -23.90 23.65 -6.75
C LEU A 27 -24.50 25.05 -6.53
N SER A 28 -25.77 25.25 -6.90
CA SER A 28 -26.53 26.42 -6.43
C SER A 28 -27.92 26.01 -5.94
N GLY A 29 -27.96 25.55 -4.70
CA GLY A 29 -29.19 25.25 -3.97
C GLY A 29 -28.94 25.35 -2.48
N SER A 30 -29.41 26.43 -1.88
CA SER A 30 -29.21 26.82 -0.48
C SER A 30 -29.88 25.86 0.52
N ALA A 31 -29.08 25.21 1.35
CA ALA A 31 -29.47 24.70 2.66
C ALA A 31 -28.27 24.83 3.60
N LEU A 32 -28.49 25.37 4.79
CA LEU A 32 -27.49 25.52 5.84
C LEU A 32 -27.05 24.13 6.32
N THR A 33 -25.87 23.70 5.89
CA THR A 33 -25.15 22.54 6.42
C THR A 33 -23.78 23.02 6.89
N SER A 34 -23.31 22.50 8.03
CA SER A 34 -21.90 22.57 8.43
C SER A 34 -21.03 22.24 7.21
N ALA A 35 -20.02 23.06 6.94
CA ALA A 35 -19.15 22.83 5.79
C ALA A 35 -18.36 21.53 6.08
N PRO A 36 -18.49 20.47 5.27
CA PRO A 36 -17.55 19.38 5.35
C PRO A 36 -16.18 19.94 4.96
N ALA A 37 -15.12 19.47 5.60
CA ALA A 37 -13.76 19.73 5.14
C ALA A 37 -13.67 19.29 3.67
N SER A 38 -13.70 20.25 2.76
CA SER A 38 -13.65 20.00 1.32
C SER A 38 -12.20 19.74 0.95
N ALA A 39 -11.74 18.53 1.20
CA ALA A 39 -10.40 18.12 0.83
C ALA A 39 -10.44 17.67 -0.64
N HIS A 40 -10.09 18.61 -1.53
CA HIS A 40 -9.95 18.36 -2.95
C HIS A 40 -8.63 17.61 -3.21
N HIS A 41 -8.63 16.30 -3.00
CA HIS A 41 -7.46 15.40 -3.14
C HIS A 41 -7.16 14.97 -4.58
N TYR A 42 -7.92 15.41 -5.58
CA TYR A 42 -7.85 14.95 -6.99
C TYR A 42 -6.54 15.23 -7.75
N ASP A 43 -5.58 15.95 -7.18
CA ASP A 43 -4.34 16.39 -7.84
C ASP A 43 -3.16 16.11 -6.91
N SER A 44 -3.08 14.86 -6.47
CA SER A 44 -1.87 14.30 -5.88
C SER A 44 -0.80 14.22 -6.97
N LYS A 45 0.36 14.79 -6.71
CA LYS A 45 1.51 14.80 -7.61
C LYS A 45 2.71 14.35 -6.81
N ILE A 46 3.30 13.25 -7.27
CA ILE A 46 4.46 12.57 -6.73
C ILE A 46 5.59 13.54 -6.33
N HIS A 47 6.18 13.27 -5.15
CA HIS A 47 7.55 13.63 -4.79
C HIS A 47 8.47 12.68 -5.54
N TYR A 48 8.94 13.07 -6.72
CA TYR A 48 9.93 12.33 -7.50
C TYR A 48 9.50 10.93 -8.02
N GLU A 49 9.41 10.78 -9.34
CA GLU A 49 9.24 9.46 -9.98
C GLU A 49 10.65 8.92 -10.30
N PRO A 50 11.05 7.72 -9.84
CA PRO A 50 12.34 7.15 -10.18
C PRO A 50 12.45 6.99 -11.70
N GLN A 51 13.30 7.80 -12.32
CA GLN A 51 13.55 7.75 -13.76
C GLN A 51 14.84 6.98 -14.01
N VAL A 52 14.73 5.90 -14.78
CA VAL A 52 15.91 5.15 -15.23
C VAL A 52 16.60 5.95 -16.33
N ASP A 53 17.81 6.44 -16.06
CA ASP A 53 18.65 7.06 -17.08
C ASP A 53 19.25 5.98 -17.99
N GLU A 54 18.64 5.78 -19.15
CA GLU A 54 19.02 4.73 -20.10
C GLU A 54 20.45 4.88 -20.65
N ASP A 55 21.05 6.08 -20.57
CA ASP A 55 22.45 6.30 -20.97
C ASP A 55 23.45 5.75 -19.93
N ASN A 56 22.98 5.42 -18.73
CA ASN A 56 23.80 4.99 -17.58
C ASN A 56 23.49 3.56 -17.11
N LEU A 57 22.82 2.75 -17.93
CA LEU A 57 22.52 1.35 -17.61
C LEU A 57 23.81 0.54 -17.42
N MET A 58 23.82 -0.29 -16.39
CA MET A 58 24.95 -1.17 -16.08
C MET A 58 25.17 -2.21 -17.19
N GLN A 59 26.44 -2.59 -17.33
CA GLN A 59 26.91 -3.61 -18.26
C GLN A 59 27.75 -4.61 -17.45
N LEU A 60 27.07 -5.39 -16.61
CA LEU A 60 27.69 -6.40 -15.76
C LEU A 60 28.05 -7.64 -16.60
N ALA A 61 29.12 -8.32 -16.24
CA ALA A 61 29.54 -9.59 -16.84
C ALA A 61 29.91 -10.56 -15.72
N VAL A 62 29.75 -11.86 -15.95
CA VAL A 62 30.09 -12.88 -14.95
C VAL A 62 31.58 -13.18 -15.03
N GLU A 63 32.35 -12.71 -14.04
CA GLU A 63 33.80 -12.96 -13.93
C GLU A 63 34.11 -14.32 -13.28
N GLY A 64 33.18 -14.82 -12.47
CA GLY A 64 33.28 -16.10 -11.78
C GLY A 64 31.95 -16.51 -11.13
N HIS A 65 31.87 -17.75 -10.69
CA HIS A 65 30.73 -18.23 -9.91
C HIS A 65 31.12 -19.34 -8.94
N ASP A 66 30.36 -19.44 -7.86
CA ASP A 66 30.42 -20.52 -6.88
C ASP A 66 29.05 -21.21 -6.82
N VAL A 67 29.03 -22.55 -6.91
CA VAL A 67 27.81 -23.34 -6.67
C VAL A 67 27.58 -23.42 -5.17
N LEU A 68 26.40 -22.98 -4.74
CA LEU A 68 25.93 -23.02 -3.36
C LEU A 68 25.11 -24.29 -3.12
N ASP A 69 24.75 -24.55 -1.87
CA ASP A 69 23.86 -25.67 -1.52
C ASP A 69 22.42 -25.42 -1.99
N ASP A 70 22.10 -24.21 -2.43
CA ASP A 70 20.77 -23.76 -2.81
C ASP A 70 20.72 -22.91 -4.09
N GLY A 71 21.77 -22.97 -4.92
CA GLY A 71 21.81 -22.23 -6.17
C GLY A 71 23.23 -21.81 -6.54
N VAL A 72 23.39 -20.57 -7.00
CA VAL A 72 24.69 -20.04 -7.48
C VAL A 72 24.91 -18.62 -6.99
N LYS A 73 26.15 -18.34 -6.54
CA LYS A 73 26.69 -16.99 -6.35
C LYS A 73 27.54 -16.61 -7.56
N LEU A 74 27.40 -15.39 -8.04
CA LEU A 74 28.07 -14.83 -9.21
C LEU A 74 28.96 -13.66 -8.77
N ASP A 75 30.18 -13.64 -9.28
CA ASP A 75 31.05 -12.45 -9.25
C ASP A 75 30.75 -11.64 -10.52
N LEU A 76 30.13 -10.46 -10.33
CA LEU A 76 29.76 -9.54 -11.41
C LEU A 76 30.77 -8.38 -11.55
N GLY A 77 31.97 -8.54 -10.99
CA GLY A 77 33.05 -7.56 -10.99
C GLY A 77 32.84 -6.44 -9.96
N SER A 78 31.82 -5.60 -10.15
CA SER A 78 31.48 -4.52 -9.21
C SER A 78 30.44 -4.93 -8.16
N HIS A 79 29.70 -6.01 -8.40
CA HIS A 79 28.60 -6.50 -7.56
C HIS A 79 28.69 -8.01 -7.39
N GLU A 80 27.91 -8.54 -6.47
CA GLU A 80 27.65 -9.97 -6.35
C GLU A 80 26.21 -10.27 -6.79
N GLY A 81 26.05 -11.32 -7.59
CA GLY A 81 24.73 -11.83 -8.00
C GLY A 81 24.40 -13.12 -7.28
N TYR A 82 23.15 -13.33 -6.91
CA TYR A 82 22.68 -14.56 -6.28
C TYR A 82 21.44 -15.07 -7.01
N ILE A 83 21.47 -16.36 -7.36
CA ILE A 83 20.31 -17.08 -7.86
C ILE A 83 20.05 -18.21 -6.87
N ARG A 84 18.97 -18.12 -6.09
CA ARG A 84 18.63 -19.11 -5.06
C ARG A 84 17.33 -19.83 -5.37
N LEU A 85 17.32 -21.14 -5.19
CA LEU A 85 16.14 -21.98 -5.38
C LEU A 85 15.44 -22.22 -4.05
N PHE A 86 14.14 -21.91 -4.03
CA PHE A 86 13.24 -22.19 -2.92
C PHE A 86 12.42 -23.47 -3.20
N SER A 87 12.06 -23.70 -4.46
CA SER A 87 11.40 -24.93 -4.93
C SER A 87 11.69 -25.16 -6.42
N ASP A 88 11.17 -26.24 -6.99
CA ASP A 88 11.27 -26.52 -8.44
C ASP A 88 10.62 -25.43 -9.31
N THR A 89 9.82 -24.53 -8.74
CA THR A 89 9.13 -23.46 -9.47
C THR A 89 9.44 -22.05 -8.96
N LEU A 90 10.19 -21.92 -7.85
CA LEU A 90 10.42 -20.65 -7.18
C LEU A 90 11.91 -20.37 -7.04
N ALA A 91 12.35 -19.26 -7.63
CA ALA A 91 13.72 -18.79 -7.54
C ALA A 91 13.77 -17.32 -7.10
N ARG A 92 14.80 -16.95 -6.33
CA ARG A 92 15.15 -15.57 -6.02
C ARG A 92 16.35 -15.14 -6.85
N VAL A 93 16.30 -13.92 -7.35
CA VAL A 93 17.40 -13.23 -8.01
C VAL A 93 17.73 -11.97 -7.20
N SER A 94 18.98 -11.85 -6.78
CA SER A 94 19.48 -10.67 -6.07
C SER A 94 20.78 -10.15 -6.69
N ILE A 95 20.94 -8.83 -6.75
CA ILE A 95 22.20 -8.16 -7.12
C ILE A 95 22.53 -7.17 -6.01
N LEU A 96 23.70 -7.30 -5.39
CA LEU A 96 24.08 -6.53 -4.22
C LEU A 96 25.53 -6.07 -4.26
N ASP A 97 25.86 -5.07 -3.44
CA ASP A 97 27.22 -4.63 -3.27
C ASP A 97 28.07 -5.77 -2.63
N PRO A 98 29.37 -5.90 -2.97
CA PRO A 98 30.18 -7.00 -2.45
C PRO A 98 30.26 -7.03 -0.92
N GLY A 99 29.80 -8.13 -0.32
CA GLY A 99 29.82 -8.35 1.13
C GLY A 99 28.58 -7.85 1.88
N GLU A 100 27.59 -7.31 1.17
CA GLU A 100 26.26 -7.00 1.71
C GLU A 100 25.47 -8.30 2.00
N GLU A 101 24.53 -8.26 2.94
CA GLU A 101 23.63 -9.38 3.22
C GLU A 101 22.37 -9.25 2.35
N GLU A 102 21.83 -10.36 1.85
CA GLU A 102 20.58 -10.36 1.08
C GLU A 102 19.41 -9.91 1.97
N TYR A 103 18.75 -8.84 1.55
CA TYR A 103 17.54 -8.32 2.19
C TYR A 103 16.35 -9.25 1.95
N GLU A 104 15.58 -9.50 3.01
CA GLU A 104 14.25 -10.09 2.96
C GLU A 104 13.29 -9.17 3.72
N SER A 105 12.22 -8.71 3.07
CA SER A 105 11.23 -7.89 3.78
C SER A 105 10.44 -8.72 4.78
N ARG A 106 9.82 -8.07 5.76
CA ARG A 106 8.88 -8.76 6.68
C ARG A 106 7.61 -9.27 5.97
N GLY A 107 7.43 -8.92 4.69
CA GLY A 107 6.40 -9.49 3.83
C GLY A 107 6.61 -10.98 3.53
N ILE A 108 7.86 -11.45 3.57
CA ILE A 108 8.21 -12.87 3.49
C ILE A 108 7.85 -13.56 4.82
N GLU A 109 7.05 -14.62 4.76
CA GLU A 109 6.71 -15.44 5.93
C GLU A 109 7.66 -16.61 6.09
N ASN A 110 7.93 -17.32 5.00
CA ASN A 110 8.81 -18.47 4.97
C ASN A 110 10.09 -18.07 4.23
N GLY A 111 11.08 -17.60 4.99
CA GLY A 111 12.37 -17.14 4.48
C GLY A 111 13.20 -18.32 3.98
N ARG A 112 14.41 -18.06 3.48
CA ARG A 112 15.20 -19.13 2.84
C ARG A 112 15.37 -20.38 3.73
N ASP A 113 15.66 -20.21 5.02
CA ASP A 113 15.91 -21.34 5.93
C ASP A 113 14.69 -22.26 6.17
N ASP A 114 13.48 -21.84 5.78
CA ASP A 114 12.24 -22.60 5.95
C ASP A 114 11.97 -23.58 4.78
N TRP A 115 12.77 -23.52 3.70
CA TRP A 115 12.55 -24.33 2.50
C TRP A 115 13.57 -25.45 2.34
N GLU A 116 13.08 -26.63 1.97
CA GLU A 116 13.95 -27.71 1.47
C GLU A 116 14.41 -27.36 0.05
N THR A 117 15.73 -27.27 -0.17
CA THR A 117 16.27 -27.05 -1.51
C THR A 117 15.77 -28.16 -2.45
N PRO A 118 15.25 -27.84 -3.64
CA PRO A 118 14.96 -28.85 -4.65
C PRO A 118 16.24 -29.57 -5.11
N ASP A 119 16.09 -30.76 -5.69
CA ASP A 119 17.20 -31.39 -6.42
C ASP A 119 17.52 -30.52 -7.65
N PHE A 120 18.78 -30.12 -7.82
CA PHE A 120 19.20 -29.33 -8.96
C PHE A 120 20.59 -29.72 -9.47
N SER A 121 20.89 -29.33 -10.71
CA SER A 121 22.22 -29.44 -11.29
C SER A 121 22.67 -28.12 -11.90
N VAL A 122 23.99 -27.93 -11.99
CA VAL A 122 24.58 -26.73 -12.61
C VAL A 122 25.46 -27.15 -13.78
N GLU A 123 25.11 -26.66 -14.97
CA GLU A 123 25.93 -26.81 -16.18
C GLU A 123 26.56 -25.48 -16.56
N THR A 124 27.88 -25.49 -16.81
CA THR A 124 28.62 -24.29 -17.20
C THR A 124 29.23 -24.46 -18.59
N THR A 125 28.98 -23.49 -19.45
CA THR A 125 29.66 -23.30 -20.74
C THR A 125 30.45 -21.98 -20.70
N PRO A 126 31.25 -21.65 -21.74
CA PRO A 126 31.90 -20.35 -21.80
C PRO A 126 30.91 -19.16 -21.78
N ASP A 127 29.71 -19.37 -22.32
CA ASP A 127 28.73 -18.30 -22.59
C ASP A 127 27.54 -18.33 -21.61
N THR A 128 27.36 -19.44 -20.87
CA THR A 128 26.19 -19.66 -20.02
C THR A 128 26.48 -20.44 -18.74
N ILE A 129 25.70 -20.14 -17.69
CA ILE A 129 25.54 -21.00 -16.50
C ILE A 129 24.06 -21.37 -16.42
N ALA A 130 23.73 -22.66 -16.42
CA ALA A 130 22.37 -23.15 -16.32
C ALA A 130 22.17 -23.90 -15.00
N ILE A 131 21.16 -23.50 -14.22
CA ILE A 131 20.69 -24.17 -13.01
C ILE A 131 19.40 -24.91 -13.38
N GLU A 132 19.43 -26.24 -13.37
CA GLU A 132 18.32 -27.08 -13.81
C GLU A 132 17.66 -27.77 -12.62
N THR A 133 16.34 -27.58 -12.48
CA THR A 133 15.45 -28.33 -11.59
C THR A 133 14.58 -29.29 -12.40
N ASP A 134 13.65 -30.00 -11.76
CA ASP A 134 12.69 -30.85 -12.47
C ASP A 134 11.68 -30.04 -13.31
N THR A 135 11.40 -28.78 -12.96
CA THR A 135 10.32 -27.98 -13.59
C THR A 135 10.82 -26.74 -14.32
N ILE A 136 11.85 -26.05 -13.80
CA ILE A 136 12.43 -24.87 -14.42
C ILE A 136 13.93 -25.01 -14.67
N THR A 137 14.41 -24.30 -15.69
CA THR A 137 15.84 -23.99 -15.88
C THR A 137 16.04 -22.49 -15.73
N VAL A 138 16.96 -22.10 -14.85
CA VAL A 138 17.45 -20.71 -14.75
C VAL A 138 18.77 -20.63 -15.51
N GLU A 139 18.78 -19.97 -16.66
CA GLU A 139 19.98 -19.78 -17.45
C GLU A 139 20.49 -18.34 -17.35
N ILE A 140 21.79 -18.21 -17.11
CA ILE A 140 22.51 -16.95 -16.90
C ILE A 140 23.47 -16.75 -18.07
N ASN A 141 23.35 -15.63 -18.77
CA ASN A 141 24.33 -15.19 -19.78
C ASN A 141 25.59 -14.65 -19.08
N THR A 142 26.78 -15.10 -19.49
CA THR A 142 28.04 -14.72 -18.82
C THR A 142 28.72 -13.48 -19.42
N GLU A 143 28.57 -13.21 -20.73
CA GLU A 143 29.25 -12.08 -21.40
C GLU A 143 28.60 -10.74 -21.07
N LEU A 144 27.27 -10.71 -21.10
CA LEU A 144 26.45 -9.61 -20.59
C LEU A 144 25.43 -10.26 -19.67
N PHE A 145 25.58 -10.00 -18.37
CA PHE A 145 24.79 -10.62 -17.33
C PHE A 145 23.30 -10.42 -17.59
N GLY A 146 22.58 -11.52 -17.67
CA GLY A 146 21.12 -11.55 -17.76
C GLY A 146 20.59 -12.92 -17.41
N VAL A 147 19.38 -12.94 -16.87
CA VAL A 147 18.71 -14.15 -16.41
C VAL A 147 17.53 -14.48 -17.32
N ARG A 148 17.43 -15.73 -17.76
CA ARG A 148 16.24 -16.27 -18.41
C ARG A 148 15.74 -17.52 -17.69
N PHE A 149 14.42 -17.64 -17.63
CA PHE A 149 13.70 -18.76 -17.03
C PHE A 149 13.03 -19.56 -18.13
N LEU A 150 13.28 -20.86 -18.16
CA LEU A 150 12.68 -21.79 -19.10
C LEU A 150 11.85 -22.84 -18.37
N ASP A 151 10.79 -23.31 -19.02
CA ASP A 151 10.01 -24.46 -18.56
C ASP A 151 10.78 -25.79 -18.77
N GLU A 152 10.19 -26.89 -18.30
CA GLU A 152 10.69 -28.26 -18.46
C GLU A 152 10.96 -28.68 -19.93
N ASN A 153 10.39 -27.96 -20.91
CA ASN A 153 10.55 -28.22 -22.33
C ASN A 153 11.62 -27.32 -22.98
N GLY A 154 12.24 -26.41 -22.23
CA GLY A 154 13.18 -25.41 -22.73
C GLY A 154 12.50 -24.24 -23.45
N THR A 155 11.22 -23.98 -23.17
CA THR A 155 10.49 -22.80 -23.66
C THR A 155 10.76 -21.63 -22.74
N VAL A 156 11.11 -20.46 -23.30
CA VAL A 156 11.37 -19.25 -22.50
C VAL A 156 10.07 -18.69 -21.91
N VAL A 157 10.00 -18.67 -20.59
CA VAL A 157 8.86 -18.12 -19.82
C VAL A 157 9.08 -16.64 -19.50
N ASN A 158 10.30 -16.26 -19.09
CA ASN A 158 10.67 -14.88 -18.79
C ASN A 158 12.17 -14.68 -19.08
N GLU A 159 12.58 -13.55 -19.64
CA GLU A 159 14.00 -13.27 -19.90
C GLU A 159 14.33 -11.78 -19.76
N ASP A 160 15.54 -11.47 -19.29
CA ASP A 160 16.08 -10.10 -19.29
C ASP A 160 16.19 -9.56 -20.73
N TYR A 161 15.85 -8.28 -20.92
CA TYR A 161 15.96 -7.60 -22.20
C TYR A 161 17.35 -6.95 -22.37
N LEU A 162 18.32 -7.78 -22.78
CA LEU A 162 19.73 -7.40 -22.85
C LEU A 162 20.09 -6.29 -23.85
N ASP A 163 19.17 -5.91 -24.75
CA ASP A 163 19.36 -4.73 -25.61
C ASP A 163 19.38 -3.42 -24.80
N LYS A 164 18.84 -3.43 -23.57
CA LYS A 164 18.94 -2.34 -22.58
C LYS A 164 20.07 -2.58 -21.56
N GLY A 165 20.96 -3.54 -21.77
CA GLY A 165 22.03 -3.88 -20.81
C GLY A 165 21.61 -4.88 -19.74
N SER A 166 22.42 -5.00 -18.68
CA SER A 166 22.15 -5.92 -17.58
C SER A 166 21.19 -5.32 -16.57
N SER A 167 20.42 -6.14 -15.87
CA SER A 167 19.77 -5.76 -14.61
C SER A 167 20.82 -5.24 -13.61
N GLY A 168 20.48 -4.24 -12.81
CA GLY A 168 21.45 -3.60 -11.91
C GLY A 168 20.93 -2.30 -11.33
N TYR A 169 21.81 -1.31 -11.19
CA TYR A 169 21.49 -0.02 -10.59
C TYR A 169 21.85 1.14 -11.51
N VAL A 170 21.04 2.19 -11.54
CA VAL A 170 21.44 3.48 -12.12
C VAL A 170 21.69 4.50 -11.02
N PRO A 171 22.58 5.49 -11.22
CA PRO A 171 22.70 6.60 -10.29
C PRO A 171 21.36 7.31 -10.13
N SER A 172 20.93 7.59 -8.90
CA SER A 172 19.80 8.49 -8.71
C SER A 172 20.18 9.90 -9.21
N PRO A 173 19.33 10.55 -10.03
CA PRO A 173 19.54 11.92 -10.47
C PRO A 173 19.68 12.85 -9.26
N GLU A 174 20.43 13.95 -9.41
CA GLU A 174 20.53 14.97 -8.36
C GLU A 174 19.13 15.50 -8.03
N ARG A 175 18.57 15.07 -6.89
CA ARG A 175 17.33 15.64 -6.34
C ARG A 175 17.67 17.07 -5.89
N ASP A 176 17.05 18.07 -6.52
CA ASP A 176 17.43 19.49 -6.37
C ASP A 176 17.05 20.00 -4.97
N GLY A 177 17.96 19.82 -4.00
CA GLY A 177 17.72 20.16 -2.60
C GLY A 177 19.04 20.38 -1.84
N THR A 178 19.81 21.41 -2.22
CA THR A 178 20.99 21.93 -1.49
C THR A 178 21.62 20.96 -0.46
N ALA A 179 22.42 20.01 -0.93
CA ALA A 179 23.41 19.37 -0.07
C ALA A 179 24.40 20.44 0.40
N SER A 180 24.09 21.13 1.51
CA SER A 180 25.09 21.93 2.19
C SER A 180 26.00 20.95 2.92
N ASP A 181 27.14 20.70 2.27
CA ASP A 181 28.44 20.36 2.83
C ASP A 181 28.41 20.17 4.37
N SER A 182 28.69 18.95 4.80
CA SER A 182 28.79 18.52 6.19
C SER A 182 29.93 19.23 6.92
N THR A 183 29.89 20.54 7.11
CA THR A 183 30.74 21.33 8.03
C THR A 183 30.26 22.78 8.17
N SER A 184 29.16 23.04 8.89
CA SER A 184 29.11 24.13 9.89
C SER A 184 27.78 24.20 10.62
N ARG A 185 27.80 23.91 11.92
CA ARG A 185 26.75 24.34 12.86
C ARG A 185 26.75 25.87 12.92
N SER A 186 25.71 26.50 12.40
CA SER A 186 25.43 27.92 12.60
C SER A 186 24.07 28.06 13.30
N THR A 187 24.12 28.37 14.60
CA THR A 187 22.97 28.82 15.39
C THR A 187 22.39 30.11 14.78
N SER A 188 21.19 30.06 14.24
CA SER A 188 20.44 31.25 13.81
C SER A 188 19.43 31.63 14.88
N THR A 189 19.63 32.81 15.46
CA THR A 189 18.79 33.47 16.47
C THR A 189 17.50 34.02 15.87
N TYR A 190 16.39 33.78 16.58
CA TYR A 190 15.09 34.42 16.45
C TYR A 190 15.15 35.94 16.26
N VAL A 191 14.41 36.42 15.26
CA VAL A 191 13.93 37.82 15.20
C VAL A 191 12.43 37.78 14.92
N SER A 192 11.67 38.22 15.91
CA SER A 192 10.24 38.53 15.81
C SER A 192 10.07 39.87 15.10
N ASP A 193 9.36 39.90 13.98
CA ASP A 193 8.78 41.15 13.47
C ASP A 193 7.25 41.08 13.57
N GLU A 194 6.75 41.91 14.47
CA GLU A 194 5.34 42.24 14.66
C GLU A 194 4.82 42.99 13.42
N ASN A 195 3.69 42.53 12.86
CA ASN A 195 2.67 43.44 12.33
C ASN A 195 1.31 42.74 12.22
N GLU A 196 0.42 43.13 13.13
CA GLU A 196 -1.01 42.86 13.13
C GLU A 196 -1.70 43.42 11.87
N THR A 197 -2.70 42.69 11.36
CA THR A 197 -4.02 43.29 11.09
C THR A 197 -5.11 42.23 11.23
N ASP A 198 -6.03 42.51 12.16
CA ASP A 198 -7.18 41.68 12.58
C ASP A 198 -8.17 41.32 11.47
N SER A 199 -8.69 40.09 11.56
CA SER A 199 -10.11 39.82 11.35
C SER A 199 -10.59 38.77 12.36
N GLU A 200 -11.28 39.25 13.40
CA GLU A 200 -11.92 38.46 14.45
C GLU A 200 -13.04 37.56 13.90
N THR A 201 -12.87 36.24 13.98
CA THR A 201 -13.95 35.29 14.30
C THR A 201 -13.40 34.30 15.32
N GLY A 202 -13.93 34.34 16.54
CA GLY A 202 -13.41 33.61 17.69
C GLY A 202 -13.41 32.10 17.52
N SER A 203 -12.22 31.52 17.60
CA SER A 203 -11.96 30.16 18.09
C SER A 203 -10.99 30.31 19.26
N SER A 204 -11.36 29.80 20.43
CA SER A 204 -10.54 29.79 21.64
C SER A 204 -9.26 28.98 21.41
N GLY A 205 -8.13 29.59 21.77
CA GLY A 205 -6.81 29.09 21.42
C GLY A 205 -6.30 27.95 22.31
N TYR A 206 -5.70 26.98 21.62
CA TYR A 206 -4.45 26.33 22.00
C TYR A 206 -3.57 26.30 20.74
N ALA A 207 -2.77 27.35 20.53
CA ALA A 207 -1.73 27.33 19.52
C ALA A 207 -0.52 26.60 20.11
N SER A 208 -0.55 25.27 20.06
CA SER A 208 0.68 24.47 20.13
C SER A 208 1.47 24.74 18.84
N PRO A 209 2.80 24.87 18.86
CA PRO A 209 3.56 24.94 17.64
C PRO A 209 3.52 23.56 16.98
N THR A 210 2.52 23.32 16.13
CA THR A 210 2.74 22.41 15.00
C THR A 210 3.94 22.96 14.26
N GLN A 211 4.88 22.10 13.82
CA GLN A 211 6.03 22.54 13.05
C GLN A 211 5.52 23.43 11.90
N ASN A 212 5.80 24.74 11.98
CA ASN A 212 5.51 25.68 10.91
C ASN A 212 6.36 25.25 9.73
N ASP A 213 5.76 25.10 8.55
CA ASP A 213 6.38 24.90 7.23
C ASP A 213 7.91 24.74 7.31
N VAL A 214 8.35 23.57 7.79
CA VAL A 214 9.77 23.22 7.70
C VAL A 214 9.98 23.00 6.21
N GLU A 215 10.79 23.84 5.58
CA GLU A 215 11.32 23.56 4.26
C GLU A 215 12.01 22.21 4.38
N MET A 216 11.38 21.17 3.82
CA MET A 216 12.00 19.87 3.64
C MET A 216 13.17 20.11 2.71
N THR A 217 14.38 20.08 3.24
CA THR A 217 15.52 19.71 2.39
C THR A 217 15.28 18.26 2.10
N ASP A 218 14.90 17.90 0.87
CA ASP A 218 14.92 16.52 0.40
C ASP A 218 16.34 15.96 0.66
N PRO A 219 16.56 15.28 1.79
CA PRO A 219 17.89 14.93 2.24
C PRO A 219 18.23 13.51 1.79
N THR A 220 17.39 12.95 0.91
CA THR A 220 17.43 11.55 0.53
C THR A 220 18.84 11.23 0.04
N PRO A 221 19.47 10.18 0.59
CA PRO A 221 20.69 9.68 0.00
C PRO A 221 20.38 9.45 -1.48
N ASN A 222 21.27 9.89 -2.38
CA ASN A 222 21.19 9.51 -3.78
C ASN A 222 21.52 8.01 -3.90
N GLU A 223 20.63 7.16 -3.36
CA GLU A 223 20.75 5.72 -3.46
C GLU A 223 20.64 5.32 -4.93
N PRO A 224 21.45 4.39 -5.41
CA PRO A 224 21.28 3.86 -6.75
C PRO A 224 19.89 3.24 -6.91
N LEU A 225 19.24 3.47 -8.05
CA LEU A 225 17.91 2.94 -8.34
C LEU A 225 18.04 1.52 -8.89
N PRO A 226 17.60 0.46 -8.17
CA PRO A 226 17.56 -0.90 -8.71
C PRO A 226 16.57 -0.98 -9.86
N TYR A 227 16.97 -1.53 -11.00
CA TYR A 227 16.11 -1.69 -12.18
C TYR A 227 16.28 -3.06 -12.85
N VAL A 228 15.21 -3.51 -13.50
CA VAL A 228 15.18 -4.76 -14.27
C VAL A 228 14.36 -4.55 -15.54
N TYR A 229 14.99 -4.73 -16.72
CA TYR A 229 14.30 -4.79 -18.00
C TYR A 229 14.08 -6.24 -18.42
N LYS A 230 12.85 -6.58 -18.82
CA LYS A 230 12.43 -7.91 -19.21
C LYS A 230 11.76 -7.87 -20.57
N LYS A 231 12.07 -8.84 -21.42
CA LYS A 231 11.41 -8.94 -22.72
C LYS A 231 9.97 -9.42 -22.53
N ALA A 232 9.08 -8.92 -23.36
CA ALA A 232 7.66 -9.24 -23.36
C ALA A 232 7.18 -9.69 -24.74
N ASP A 233 6.32 -10.69 -24.79
CA ASP A 233 5.73 -11.11 -26.07
C ASP A 233 4.59 -10.14 -26.49
N GLU A 234 4.27 -10.09 -27.79
CA GLU A 234 3.25 -9.19 -28.35
C GLU A 234 1.87 -9.40 -27.69
N ASP A 235 1.51 -10.67 -27.46
CA ASP A 235 0.22 -11.10 -26.90
C ASP A 235 0.27 -11.36 -25.38
N GLU A 236 1.38 -11.01 -24.72
CA GLU A 236 1.54 -11.21 -23.27
C GLU A 236 0.64 -10.28 -22.45
N ALA A 237 -0.08 -10.86 -21.48
CA ALA A 237 -0.98 -10.16 -20.58
C ALA A 237 -0.38 -10.04 -19.16
N PHE A 238 -0.72 -8.96 -18.47
CA PHE A 238 -0.21 -8.65 -17.14
C PHE A 238 -1.37 -8.43 -16.17
N TYR A 239 -1.34 -9.08 -15.01
CA TYR A 239 -2.37 -9.00 -13.97
C TYR A 239 -1.74 -8.86 -12.58
N GLY A 240 -2.53 -8.50 -11.56
CA GLY A 240 -2.04 -8.27 -10.20
C GLY A 240 -1.70 -6.80 -9.98
N PHE A 241 -0.51 -6.53 -9.44
CA PHE A 241 -0.02 -5.21 -8.99
C PHE A 241 -0.77 -4.62 -7.79
N GLY A 242 -1.53 -5.46 -7.06
CA GLY A 242 -2.23 -5.03 -5.85
C GLY A 242 -3.39 -4.08 -6.14
N GLU A 243 -3.45 -3.02 -5.33
CA GLU A 243 -4.52 -2.03 -5.38
C GLU A 243 -4.19 -0.93 -6.41
N GLN A 244 -4.67 -1.08 -7.64
CA GLN A 244 -4.46 -0.11 -8.72
C GLN A 244 -5.82 0.40 -9.23
N PRO A 245 -6.08 1.72 -9.27
CA PRO A 245 -7.40 2.28 -9.59
C PRO A 245 -7.71 2.21 -11.10
N GLU A 246 -7.67 1.02 -11.68
CA GLU A 246 -7.68 0.83 -13.13
C GLU A 246 -9.03 0.40 -13.70
N LEU A 247 -9.31 0.74 -14.96
CA LEU A 247 -10.58 0.39 -15.62
C LEU A 247 -10.56 -0.98 -16.31
N THR A 248 -9.40 -1.61 -16.43
CA THR A 248 -9.20 -2.89 -17.12
C THR A 248 -8.47 -3.87 -16.23
N LEU A 249 -8.81 -5.16 -16.38
CA LEU A 249 -8.14 -6.23 -15.65
C LEU A 249 -6.71 -6.45 -16.16
N ASN A 250 -6.52 -6.54 -17.49
CA ASN A 250 -5.18 -6.57 -18.09
C ASN A 250 -4.54 -5.20 -17.96
N GLN A 251 -3.32 -5.20 -17.43
CA GLN A 251 -2.54 -4.02 -17.12
C GLN A 251 -1.51 -3.65 -18.20
N ARG A 252 -1.43 -4.39 -19.32
CA ARG A 252 -0.55 -4.04 -20.45
C ARG A 252 -0.81 -2.60 -20.93
N GLY A 253 0.27 -1.85 -21.19
CA GLY A 253 0.24 -0.47 -21.67
C GLY A 253 0.13 0.58 -20.56
N LYS A 254 0.42 0.20 -19.32
CA LYS A 254 0.28 1.05 -18.13
C LYS A 254 1.59 1.21 -17.36
N LYS A 255 1.67 2.35 -16.67
CA LYS A 255 2.58 2.62 -15.56
C LYS A 255 1.79 2.38 -14.27
N LEU A 256 2.35 1.61 -13.35
CA LEU A 256 1.72 1.24 -12.08
C LEU A 256 2.73 1.48 -10.98
N GLU A 257 2.29 2.02 -9.85
CA GLU A 257 3.21 2.43 -8.79
C GLU A 257 2.72 2.00 -7.42
N ASN A 258 3.67 1.80 -6.50
CA ASN A 258 3.42 1.40 -5.12
C ASN A 258 3.96 2.45 -4.16
N TRP A 259 3.06 3.25 -3.61
CA TRP A 259 3.34 4.20 -2.54
C TRP A 259 2.05 4.46 -1.75
N ASN A 260 1.95 3.92 -0.53
CA ASN A 260 0.72 4.02 0.26
C ASN A 260 0.37 5.49 0.56
N THR A 261 -0.75 5.95 -0.01
CA THR A 261 -1.14 7.36 0.00
C THR A 261 -2.62 7.50 0.34
N ASP A 262 -2.95 8.45 1.23
CA ASP A 262 -4.35 8.79 1.53
C ASP A 262 -4.99 9.54 0.35
N GLN A 263 -5.49 8.77 -0.61
CA GLN A 263 -6.00 9.28 -1.88
C GLN A 263 -7.52 9.38 -1.91
N TYR A 264 -8.09 10.28 -1.11
CA TYR A 264 -9.54 10.47 -1.07
C TYR A 264 -10.15 10.71 -2.46
N GLY A 265 -11.17 9.93 -2.81
CA GLY A 265 -11.88 10.05 -4.07
C GLY A 265 -11.03 9.74 -5.30
N TYR A 266 -10.03 8.85 -5.16
CA TYR A 266 -9.13 8.39 -6.21
C TYR A 266 -9.84 8.03 -7.53
N PHE A 267 -9.13 8.17 -8.62
CA PHE A 267 -9.62 7.87 -9.97
C PHE A 267 -8.53 7.14 -10.76
N TYR A 268 -8.86 6.62 -11.94
CA TYR A 268 -7.89 5.94 -12.83
C TYR A 268 -6.79 6.83 -13.40
N THR A 269 -6.72 8.08 -12.95
CA THR A 269 -5.65 9.01 -13.28
C THR A 269 -4.68 9.23 -12.13
N ASN A 270 -4.92 8.61 -10.97
CA ASN A 270 -4.03 8.65 -9.82
C ASN A 270 -3.02 7.52 -9.93
N ASP A 271 -1.76 7.84 -9.64
CA ASP A 271 -0.66 6.88 -9.65
C ASP A 271 -0.60 6.05 -8.34
N TYR A 272 -1.17 6.57 -7.25
CA TYR A 272 -1.16 5.94 -5.91
C TYR A 272 -2.54 5.90 -5.27
N VAL A 273 -2.72 4.87 -4.43
CA VAL A 273 -3.85 4.69 -3.51
C VAL A 273 -3.32 4.07 -2.20
N TYR A 274 -4.06 3.18 -1.54
CA TYR A 274 -3.84 2.89 -0.12
C TYR A 274 -2.90 1.72 0.17
N ALA A 275 -2.79 0.74 -0.72
CA ALA A 275 -1.97 -0.46 -0.50
C ALA A 275 -1.00 -0.78 -1.65
N SER A 276 0.17 -1.32 -1.27
CA SER A 276 1.30 -1.53 -2.16
C SER A 276 1.69 -3.00 -2.21
N ILE A 277 1.37 -3.68 -3.31
CA ILE A 277 1.75 -5.08 -3.52
C ILE A 277 2.59 -5.18 -4.79
N PRO A 278 3.94 -5.12 -4.69
CA PRO A 278 4.84 -5.15 -5.85
C PRO A 278 4.98 -6.57 -6.45
N PHE A 279 3.85 -7.23 -6.70
CA PHE A 279 3.74 -8.54 -7.31
C PHE A 279 2.74 -8.52 -8.47
N PHE A 280 3.15 -9.12 -9.59
CA PHE A 280 2.30 -9.30 -10.75
C PHE A 280 2.44 -10.69 -11.37
N VAL A 281 1.47 -11.05 -12.19
CA VAL A 281 1.43 -12.27 -12.98
C VAL A 281 1.49 -11.93 -14.47
N GLY A 282 2.51 -12.44 -15.16
CA GLY A 282 2.57 -12.47 -16.62
C GLY A 282 1.93 -13.75 -17.16
N LEU A 283 1.14 -13.63 -18.22
CA LEU A 283 0.49 -14.75 -18.90
C LEU A 283 0.76 -14.70 -20.39
N LYS A 284 1.32 -15.78 -20.93
CA LYS A 284 1.63 -15.95 -22.36
C LYS A 284 1.48 -17.40 -22.79
N ASP A 285 1.76 -17.70 -24.06
CA ASP A 285 1.61 -19.05 -24.62
C ASP A 285 2.43 -20.12 -23.89
N ALA A 286 3.57 -19.73 -23.32
CA ALA A 286 4.46 -20.61 -22.54
C ALA A 286 3.93 -20.94 -21.12
N GLY A 287 2.83 -20.31 -20.69
CA GLY A 287 2.27 -20.45 -19.35
C GLY A 287 2.23 -19.13 -18.59
N ALA A 288 1.99 -19.21 -17.27
CA ALA A 288 2.04 -18.07 -16.39
C ALA A 288 3.36 -18.02 -15.59
N TYR A 289 3.70 -16.83 -15.15
CA TYR A 289 4.76 -16.62 -14.18
C TYR A 289 4.43 -15.43 -13.29
N GLY A 290 5.04 -15.39 -12.12
CA GLY A 290 4.93 -14.29 -11.17
C GLY A 290 6.28 -13.63 -10.94
N ILE A 291 6.28 -12.32 -10.80
CA ILE A 291 7.42 -11.56 -10.31
C ILE A 291 6.96 -10.81 -9.05
N PHE A 292 7.61 -11.10 -7.93
CA PHE A 292 7.49 -10.30 -6.71
C PHE A 292 8.79 -9.52 -6.53
N PHE A 293 8.74 -8.20 -6.67
CA PHE A 293 9.88 -7.33 -6.39
C PHE A 293 9.88 -7.00 -4.89
N ASP A 294 10.77 -7.63 -4.13
CA ASP A 294 10.78 -7.53 -2.66
C ASP A 294 11.48 -6.26 -2.21
N ASN A 295 10.84 -5.12 -2.50
CA ASN A 295 11.36 -3.80 -2.21
C ASN A 295 10.24 -2.91 -1.62
N PRO A 296 10.32 -2.53 -0.33
CA PRO A 296 9.32 -1.70 0.33
C PRO A 296 9.39 -0.21 -0.02
N HIS A 297 10.41 0.24 -0.76
CA HIS A 297 10.50 1.61 -1.26
C HIS A 297 9.36 1.91 -2.24
N HIS A 298 9.31 3.14 -2.73
CA HIS A 298 8.51 3.47 -3.90
C HIS A 298 8.97 2.62 -5.09
N THR A 299 8.07 1.84 -5.67
CA THR A 299 8.36 1.01 -6.85
C THR A 299 7.45 1.38 -8.02
N VAL A 300 8.02 1.38 -9.21
CA VAL A 300 7.35 1.72 -10.46
C VAL A 300 7.48 0.57 -11.45
N PHE A 301 6.37 0.19 -12.07
CA PHE A 301 6.28 -0.86 -13.07
C PHE A 301 5.77 -0.26 -14.39
N HIS A 302 6.52 -0.47 -15.46
CA HIS A 302 6.10 -0.12 -16.81
C HIS A 302 5.85 -1.40 -17.59
N THR A 303 4.59 -1.62 -17.95
CA THR A 303 4.20 -2.74 -18.80
C THR A 303 4.32 -2.36 -20.29
N PRO A 304 4.42 -3.34 -21.21
CA PRO A 304 4.76 -3.06 -22.60
C PRO A 304 3.71 -2.17 -23.27
N GLN A 305 4.18 -1.26 -24.12
CA GLN A 305 3.30 -0.34 -24.83
C GLN A 305 2.32 -1.09 -25.74
N VAL A 306 1.11 -0.53 -25.90
CA VAL A 306 0.11 -1.04 -26.87
C VAL A 306 0.04 -0.10 -28.07
N ALA A 307 0.01 -0.66 -29.28
CA ALA A 307 -0.10 0.13 -30.50
C ALA A 307 -1.38 0.98 -30.48
N ASN A 308 -1.24 2.27 -30.79
CA ASN A 308 -2.38 3.18 -30.88
C ASN A 308 -3.43 2.66 -31.86
N VAL A 309 -4.68 2.56 -31.40
CA VAL A 309 -5.83 2.41 -32.30
C VAL A 309 -6.07 3.78 -32.95
N ASP A 310 -6.15 3.83 -34.28
CA ASP A 310 -6.38 5.06 -35.05
C ASP A 310 -7.46 5.97 -34.40
N GLY A 311 -7.06 7.17 -33.95
CA GLY A 311 -7.99 8.23 -33.49
C GLY A 311 -8.01 8.54 -31.99
N VAL A 312 -7.11 7.98 -31.18
CA VAL A 312 -6.90 8.37 -29.77
C VAL A 312 -5.70 9.32 -29.67
N GLU A 313 -5.87 10.49 -29.03
CA GLU A 313 -4.80 11.47 -28.78
C GLU A 313 -3.79 10.91 -27.74
N GLU A 314 -2.51 11.07 -28.04
CA GLU A 314 -1.33 10.59 -27.31
C GLU A 314 -1.33 11.00 -25.83
N THR A 315 -1.01 10.07 -24.92
CA THR A 315 -0.71 10.38 -23.51
C THR A 315 0.67 9.94 -23.04
N TYR A 316 1.41 9.13 -23.81
CA TYR A 316 2.76 8.66 -23.46
C TYR A 316 3.61 8.54 -24.73
N ASP A 317 4.93 8.74 -24.60
CA ASP A 317 5.91 8.79 -25.69
C ASP A 317 5.84 7.52 -26.55
N THR A 318 5.43 7.67 -27.81
CA THR A 318 5.05 6.58 -28.70
C THR A 318 6.20 6.16 -29.61
N ASP A 319 7.07 5.30 -29.12
CA ASP A 319 7.75 4.31 -29.96
C ASP A 319 7.07 2.94 -29.77
N ALA A 320 5.80 2.86 -30.18
CA ALA A 320 5.03 1.62 -30.16
C ALA A 320 5.77 0.52 -30.95
N GLY A 321 6.14 -0.57 -30.28
CA GLY A 321 6.91 -1.68 -30.85
C GLY A 321 8.06 -2.19 -29.98
N GLU A 322 8.25 -1.66 -28.78
CA GLU A 322 9.20 -2.21 -27.82
C GLU A 322 8.58 -3.36 -27.01
N ASP A 323 9.08 -4.57 -27.29
CA ASP A 323 8.69 -5.86 -26.69
C ASP A 323 9.35 -6.05 -25.32
N TYR A 324 9.16 -5.11 -24.39
CA TYR A 324 9.68 -5.21 -23.03
C TYR A 324 8.77 -4.57 -21.97
N TYR A 325 8.96 -5.00 -20.73
CA TYR A 325 8.49 -4.32 -19.54
C TYR A 325 9.69 -4.07 -18.61
N TYR A 326 9.57 -3.13 -17.68
CA TYR A 326 10.60 -2.94 -16.66
C TYR A 326 9.99 -2.53 -15.33
N PHE A 327 10.76 -2.72 -14.28
CA PHE A 327 10.43 -2.21 -12.96
C PHE A 327 11.67 -1.62 -12.30
N VAL A 328 11.44 -0.60 -11.48
CA VAL A 328 12.48 0.16 -10.78
C VAL A 328 12.01 0.46 -9.35
N GLY A 329 12.96 0.46 -8.40
CA GLY A 329 12.75 0.93 -7.04
C GLY A 329 13.46 2.26 -6.81
N ASP A 330 12.90 3.08 -5.93
CA ASP A 330 13.51 4.33 -5.50
C ASP A 330 14.46 4.13 -4.32
N GLY A 331 15.48 3.29 -4.53
CA GLY A 331 16.40 2.82 -3.50
C GLY A 331 16.19 1.35 -3.11
N GLY A 332 16.96 0.90 -2.13
CA GLY A 332 16.96 -0.50 -1.67
C GLY A 332 17.65 -1.49 -2.61
N GLN A 333 17.77 -2.74 -2.15
CA GLN A 333 18.42 -3.81 -2.92
C GLN A 333 17.55 -4.28 -4.09
N LEU A 334 18.21 -4.64 -5.19
CA LEU A 334 17.60 -5.37 -6.30
C LEU A 334 17.42 -6.84 -5.88
N THR A 335 16.24 -7.16 -5.35
CA THR A 335 15.82 -8.52 -5.02
C THR A 335 14.43 -8.80 -5.57
N TYR A 336 14.29 -9.80 -6.43
CA TYR A 336 12.98 -10.26 -6.91
C TYR A 336 12.87 -11.79 -6.89
N TYR A 337 11.64 -12.25 -6.71
CA TYR A 337 11.28 -13.67 -6.78
C TYR A 337 10.56 -13.94 -8.09
N PHE A 338 10.98 -14.99 -8.78
CA PHE A 338 10.32 -15.56 -9.94
C PHE A 338 9.58 -16.84 -9.52
N ALA A 339 8.28 -16.89 -9.82
CA ALA A 339 7.43 -18.06 -9.60
C ALA A 339 6.88 -18.58 -10.93
N TYR A 340 7.23 -19.80 -11.32
CA TYR A 340 6.64 -20.45 -12.49
C TYR A 340 5.34 -21.16 -12.13
N GLY A 341 4.36 -21.09 -13.04
CA GLY A 341 3.13 -21.84 -12.94
C GLY A 341 2.46 -21.97 -14.30
N PRO A 342 2.26 -23.17 -14.87
CA PRO A 342 1.59 -23.29 -16.16
C PRO A 342 0.18 -22.67 -16.12
N GLU A 343 -0.46 -22.64 -14.94
CA GLU A 343 -1.66 -21.86 -14.66
C GLU A 343 -1.39 -20.73 -13.65
N ILE A 344 -2.18 -19.64 -13.73
CA ILE A 344 -2.12 -18.52 -12.77
C ILE A 344 -2.27 -19.01 -11.32
N GLY A 345 -3.07 -20.04 -11.08
CA GLY A 345 -3.25 -20.63 -9.75
C GLY A 345 -1.94 -21.14 -9.14
N ASP A 346 -1.10 -21.80 -9.93
CA ASP A 346 0.18 -22.34 -9.48
C ASP A 346 1.17 -21.21 -9.10
N VAL A 347 1.11 -20.09 -9.82
CA VAL A 347 1.87 -18.88 -9.51
C VAL A 347 1.43 -18.30 -8.16
N LEU A 348 0.12 -18.20 -7.92
CA LEU A 348 -0.44 -17.71 -6.66
C LEU A 348 -0.12 -18.64 -5.49
N ASP A 349 -0.17 -19.95 -5.69
CA ASP A 349 0.22 -20.93 -4.67
C ASP A 349 1.70 -20.78 -4.30
N SER A 350 2.58 -20.54 -5.27
CA SER A 350 4.00 -20.27 -5.03
C SER A 350 4.22 -18.96 -4.28
N TYR A 351 3.59 -17.87 -4.74
CA TYR A 351 3.67 -16.55 -4.12
C TYR A 351 3.13 -16.53 -2.68
N THR A 352 2.00 -17.20 -2.43
CA THR A 352 1.39 -17.26 -1.10
C THR A 352 2.02 -18.32 -0.19
N SER A 353 2.77 -19.28 -0.73
CA SER A 353 3.67 -20.12 0.09
C SER A 353 4.85 -19.30 0.63
N LEU A 354 5.32 -18.31 -0.13
CA LEU A 354 6.39 -17.40 0.29
C LEU A 354 5.87 -16.32 1.27
N THR A 355 4.76 -15.67 0.92
CA THR A 355 4.20 -14.51 1.65
C THR A 355 3.07 -14.87 2.62
N GLY A 356 2.73 -16.16 2.72
CA GLY A 356 1.66 -16.70 3.54
C GLY A 356 0.23 -16.40 3.05
N THR A 357 -0.72 -16.98 3.77
CA THR A 357 -2.16 -16.91 3.45
C THR A 357 -2.93 -16.35 4.63
N ILE A 358 -4.08 -15.73 4.34
CA ILE A 358 -5.01 -15.30 5.38
C ILE A 358 -5.66 -16.51 6.05
N ASN A 359 -5.68 -16.51 7.39
CA ASN A 359 -6.47 -17.48 8.13
C ASN A 359 -7.95 -17.31 7.83
N LEU A 360 -8.70 -18.42 7.79
CA LEU A 360 -10.14 -18.34 7.51
C LEU A 360 -10.83 -17.40 8.52
N PRO A 361 -11.47 -16.30 8.07
CA PRO A 361 -12.04 -15.31 8.97
C PRO A 361 -13.21 -15.89 9.79
N PRO A 362 -13.67 -15.20 10.85
CA PRO A 362 -14.86 -15.61 11.56
C PRO A 362 -16.07 -15.60 10.61
N LYS A 363 -17.00 -16.53 10.80
CA LYS A 363 -18.11 -16.75 9.85
C LYS A 363 -18.95 -15.49 9.58
N TRP A 364 -19.12 -14.63 10.58
CA TRP A 364 -19.90 -13.40 10.47
C TRP A 364 -19.26 -12.37 9.52
N ALA A 365 -17.96 -12.47 9.25
CA ALA A 365 -17.25 -11.63 8.27
C ALA A 365 -17.78 -11.80 6.83
N MET A 366 -18.40 -12.94 6.53
CA MET A 366 -19.03 -13.22 5.23
C MET A 366 -20.48 -12.71 5.16
N GLY A 367 -21.00 -12.15 6.24
CA GLY A 367 -22.33 -11.58 6.32
C GLY A 367 -22.40 -10.17 5.76
N PHE A 368 -23.56 -9.53 5.90
CA PHE A 368 -23.70 -8.13 5.53
C PHE A 368 -23.26 -7.24 6.70
N HIS A 369 -22.40 -6.27 6.41
CA HIS A 369 -21.89 -5.29 7.39
C HIS A 369 -22.47 -3.91 7.07
N GLN A 370 -22.83 -3.14 8.09
CA GLN A 370 -23.25 -1.75 7.95
C GLN A 370 -22.21 -0.82 8.56
N SER A 371 -21.79 0.18 7.78
CA SER A 371 -20.94 1.28 8.21
C SER A 371 -21.46 2.62 7.68
N LYS A 372 -20.95 3.73 8.23
CA LYS A 372 -21.14 5.12 7.80
C LYS A 372 -20.09 5.93 8.54
N TRP A 373 -19.48 6.90 7.85
CA TRP A 373 -18.65 7.91 8.51
C TRP A 373 -19.49 8.67 9.54
N GLU A 374 -19.29 8.26 10.80
CA GLU A 374 -19.97 8.64 12.03
C GLU A 374 -21.46 8.28 12.13
N TYR A 375 -21.75 7.54 13.20
CA TYR A 375 -23.09 7.37 13.75
C TYR A 375 -23.17 8.06 15.10
N SER A 376 -24.31 8.69 15.39
CA SER A 376 -24.66 9.01 16.76
C SER A 376 -24.94 7.74 17.59
N PRO A 377 -24.82 7.78 18.92
CA PRO A 377 -25.17 6.65 19.79
C PRO A 377 -26.59 6.10 19.56
N ASP A 378 -27.55 6.98 19.30
CA ASP A 378 -28.93 6.58 19.01
C ASP A 378 -29.02 5.86 17.66
N GLU A 379 -28.37 6.37 16.61
CA GLU A 379 -28.35 5.71 15.29
C GLU A 379 -27.69 4.32 15.35
N LEU A 380 -26.64 4.15 16.16
CA LEU A 380 -25.97 2.85 16.36
C LEU A 380 -26.94 1.77 16.87
N VAL A 381 -27.93 2.15 17.68
CA VAL A 381 -28.96 1.23 18.19
C VAL A 381 -30.12 1.12 17.20
N GLU A 382 -30.61 2.25 16.67
CA GLU A 382 -31.79 2.30 15.81
C GLU A 382 -31.59 1.57 14.46
N VAL A 383 -30.42 1.71 13.83
CA VAL A 383 -30.16 1.16 12.49
C VAL A 383 -30.22 -0.37 12.49
N PRO A 384 -29.51 -1.11 13.36
CA PRO A 384 -29.62 -2.57 13.42
C PRO A 384 -31.04 -3.08 13.73
N HIS A 385 -31.77 -2.40 14.62
CA HIS A 385 -33.18 -2.73 14.87
C HIS A 385 -34.03 -2.56 13.62
N ARG A 386 -33.78 -1.49 12.86
CA ARG A 386 -34.47 -1.25 11.58
C ARG A 386 -34.20 -2.36 10.57
N TYR A 387 -32.98 -2.87 10.48
CA TYR A 387 -32.65 -4.04 9.67
C TYR A 387 -33.49 -5.27 10.07
N ARG A 388 -33.63 -5.53 11.38
CA ARG A 388 -34.46 -6.63 11.90
C ARG A 388 -35.94 -6.43 11.61
N GLU A 389 -36.48 -5.21 11.79
CA GLU A 389 -37.87 -4.87 11.48
C GLU A 389 -38.21 -5.07 10.00
N GLU A 390 -37.30 -4.69 9.11
CA GLU A 390 -37.48 -4.80 7.66
C GLU A 390 -37.12 -6.20 7.11
N GLY A 391 -36.63 -7.10 7.97
CA GLY A 391 -36.26 -8.47 7.59
C GLY A 391 -35.03 -8.56 6.68
N ILE A 392 -34.11 -7.60 6.81
CA ILE A 392 -32.85 -7.55 6.05
C ILE A 392 -31.73 -8.12 6.95
N PRO A 393 -30.96 -9.13 6.51
CA PRO A 393 -29.83 -9.65 7.27
C PRO A 393 -28.78 -8.57 7.55
N LEU A 394 -28.24 -8.61 8.78
CA LEU A 394 -27.12 -7.77 9.21
C LEU A 394 -26.34 -8.55 10.27
N ASP A 395 -25.08 -8.82 9.99
CA ASP A 395 -24.18 -9.59 10.83
C ASP A 395 -23.25 -8.69 11.66
N ALA A 396 -22.86 -7.52 11.14
CA ALA A 396 -22.02 -6.59 11.90
C ALA A 396 -22.37 -5.11 11.70
N MET A 397 -22.17 -4.33 12.76
CA MET A 397 -22.27 -2.87 12.79
C MET A 397 -20.89 -2.27 13.08
N HIS A 398 -20.44 -1.36 12.22
CA HIS A 398 -19.17 -0.65 12.41
C HIS A 398 -19.39 0.65 13.18
N PHE A 399 -18.53 0.88 14.15
CA PHE A 399 -18.38 2.11 14.93
C PHE A 399 -17.20 2.86 14.31
N ASP A 400 -17.53 3.81 13.43
CA ASP A 400 -16.54 4.70 12.82
C ASP A 400 -15.94 5.67 13.86
N ILE A 401 -14.95 6.46 13.47
CA ILE A 401 -14.04 7.22 14.34
C ILE A 401 -14.73 8.09 15.43
N GLY A 402 -15.97 8.50 15.22
CA GLY A 402 -16.76 9.33 16.14
C GLY A 402 -17.11 8.70 17.49
N TYR A 403 -16.86 7.40 17.73
CA TYR A 403 -17.06 6.79 19.05
C TYR A 403 -16.00 7.22 20.08
N MET A 404 -14.82 7.63 19.61
CA MET A 404 -13.68 8.05 20.43
C MET A 404 -13.90 9.43 21.04
N ASP A 405 -13.27 9.75 22.18
CA ASP A 405 -13.25 11.11 22.70
C ASP A 405 -12.42 12.02 21.79
N ASN A 406 -13.08 12.89 21.02
CA ASN A 406 -12.44 13.82 20.07
C ASN A 406 -11.33 13.13 19.23
N TYR A 407 -11.63 11.92 18.72
CA TYR A 407 -10.74 11.11 17.87
C TYR A 407 -9.45 10.61 18.53
N ARG A 408 -9.39 10.59 19.87
CA ARG A 408 -8.26 10.01 20.61
C ARG A 408 -8.38 8.50 20.64
N VAL A 409 -7.43 7.84 19.98
CA VAL A 409 -7.37 6.37 19.88
C VAL A 409 -7.35 5.73 21.27
N PHE A 410 -7.93 4.53 21.36
CA PHE A 410 -8.11 3.82 22.64
C PHE A 410 -8.85 4.64 23.71
N SER A 411 -9.83 5.44 23.29
CA SER A 411 -10.85 6.03 24.16
C SER A 411 -12.24 5.69 23.62
N ILE A 412 -13.23 5.59 24.50
CA ILE A 412 -14.63 5.31 24.12
C ILE A 412 -15.54 6.21 24.93
N GLN A 413 -16.27 7.09 24.25
CA GLN A 413 -17.26 7.94 24.91
C GLN A 413 -18.32 7.09 25.63
N ASN A 414 -18.70 7.49 26.84
CA ASN A 414 -19.68 6.77 27.66
C ASN A 414 -21.02 6.53 26.95
N SER A 415 -21.50 7.49 26.15
CA SER A 415 -22.72 7.34 25.35
C SER A 415 -22.63 6.22 24.31
N HIS A 416 -21.48 6.08 23.64
CA HIS A 416 -21.21 5.01 22.68
C HIS A 416 -21.02 3.66 23.38
N ARG A 417 -20.40 3.64 24.58
CA ARG A 417 -20.34 2.44 25.42
C ARG A 417 -21.74 1.94 25.81
N GLN A 418 -22.66 2.85 26.13
CA GLN A 418 -24.06 2.49 26.43
C GLN A 418 -24.79 1.95 25.19
N ALA A 419 -24.53 2.53 24.01
CA ALA A 419 -25.08 2.01 22.75
C ALA A 419 -24.55 0.59 22.45
N LEU A 420 -23.24 0.36 22.61
CA LEU A 420 -22.62 -0.96 22.46
C LEU A 420 -23.23 -1.99 23.43
N GLN A 421 -23.38 -1.63 24.71
CA GLN A 421 -24.02 -2.49 25.71
C GLN A 421 -25.48 -2.80 25.34
N SER A 422 -26.22 -1.80 24.85
CA SER A 422 -27.62 -1.99 24.43
C SER A 422 -27.73 -2.95 23.25
N LEU A 423 -26.83 -2.84 22.25
CA LEU A 423 -26.76 -3.79 21.14
C LEU A 423 -26.44 -5.21 21.62
N SER A 424 -25.49 -5.36 22.54
CA SER A 424 -25.12 -6.67 23.12
C SER A 424 -26.30 -7.32 23.87
N ASP A 425 -27.08 -6.53 24.62
CA ASP A 425 -28.22 -7.02 25.39
C ASP A 425 -29.45 -7.33 24.51
N GLU A 426 -29.70 -6.52 23.49
CA GLU A 426 -30.93 -6.58 22.68
C GLU A 426 -30.78 -7.42 21.40
N LEU A 427 -29.58 -7.44 20.80
CA LEU A 427 -29.22 -8.11 19.55
C LEU A 427 -27.91 -8.91 19.71
N PRO A 428 -27.84 -9.90 20.63
CA PRO A 428 -26.59 -10.59 20.99
C PRO A 428 -25.92 -11.37 19.83
N GLU A 429 -26.62 -11.61 18.72
CA GLU A 429 -26.05 -12.20 17.52
C GLU A 429 -25.34 -11.20 16.59
N LEU A 430 -25.60 -9.90 16.76
CA LEU A 430 -24.96 -8.83 15.99
C LEU A 430 -23.54 -8.62 16.49
N LYS A 431 -22.60 -8.49 15.56
CA LYS A 431 -21.19 -8.21 15.83
C LYS A 431 -20.87 -6.73 15.72
N THR A 432 -19.86 -6.28 16.45
CA THR A 432 -19.46 -4.87 16.45
C THR A 432 -17.99 -4.72 16.11
N VAL A 433 -17.69 -3.74 15.25
CA VAL A 433 -16.33 -3.47 14.76
C VAL A 433 -15.97 -2.03 15.10
N ALA A 434 -14.83 -1.81 15.75
CA ALA A 434 -14.33 -0.47 16.06
C ALA A 434 -13.28 -0.02 15.05
N VAL A 435 -13.39 1.20 14.55
CA VAL A 435 -12.30 1.85 13.81
C VAL A 435 -11.14 2.16 14.74
N ASN A 436 -9.90 2.00 14.27
CA ASN A 436 -8.69 2.42 14.94
C ASN A 436 -7.75 3.12 13.97
N ASP A 437 -7.08 4.18 14.42
CA ASP A 437 -6.13 4.97 13.65
C ASP A 437 -4.73 4.87 14.29
N PRO A 438 -3.63 5.05 13.55
CA PRO A 438 -2.29 5.04 14.13
C PRO A 438 -1.89 6.39 14.77
N GLY A 439 -2.62 7.47 14.49
CA GLY A 439 -2.30 8.82 14.99
C GLY A 439 -2.70 9.00 16.46
N VAL A 440 -1.71 9.06 17.36
CA VAL A 440 -1.95 9.30 18.80
C VAL A 440 -1.92 10.79 19.09
N ALA A 441 -3.00 11.33 19.67
CA ALA A 441 -3.08 12.74 20.06
C ALA A 441 -1.98 13.14 21.06
N VAL A 442 -1.41 14.34 20.89
CA VAL A 442 -0.44 14.93 21.82
C VAL A 442 -1.20 15.60 22.97
N ASP A 443 -1.66 14.78 23.91
CA ASP A 443 -2.42 15.22 25.08
C ASP A 443 -1.99 14.46 26.34
N GLU A 444 -1.86 15.14 27.48
CA GLU A 444 -1.52 14.49 28.76
C GLU A 444 -2.75 13.91 29.46
N GLU A 445 -3.93 14.47 29.21
CA GLU A 445 -5.19 14.09 29.85
C GLU A 445 -6.36 14.15 28.86
N VAL A 446 -7.41 13.36 29.12
CA VAL A 446 -8.61 13.20 28.30
C VAL A 446 -9.88 13.18 29.15
N ASP A 447 -11.01 13.60 28.58
CA ASP A 447 -12.33 13.54 29.21
C ASP A 447 -13.16 12.44 28.53
N VAL A 448 -12.83 11.18 28.83
CA VAL A 448 -13.44 10.01 28.18
C VAL A 448 -14.93 9.93 28.46
N ASP A 449 -15.37 10.36 29.64
CA ASP A 449 -16.76 10.28 30.08
C ASP A 449 -17.60 11.51 29.68
N GLY A 450 -16.96 12.57 29.17
CA GLY A 450 -17.60 13.83 28.79
C GLY A 450 -18.25 14.55 29.97
N ASP A 451 -17.79 14.26 31.20
CA ASP A 451 -18.31 14.82 32.45
C ASP A 451 -17.47 16.00 32.97
N GLY A 452 -16.37 16.30 32.29
CA GLY A 452 -15.44 17.38 32.59
C GLY A 452 -14.31 16.98 33.54
N GLU A 453 -14.25 15.72 34.01
CA GLU A 453 -13.13 15.20 34.78
C GLU A 453 -12.05 14.66 33.83
N LEU A 454 -10.81 15.13 34.03
CA LEU A 454 -9.67 14.76 33.20
C LEU A 454 -8.96 13.53 33.76
N GLU A 455 -8.72 12.55 32.90
CA GLU A 455 -7.99 11.32 33.20
C GLU A 455 -6.67 11.26 32.41
N PRO A 456 -5.60 10.65 32.94
CA PRO A 456 -4.33 10.52 32.21
C PRO A 456 -4.50 9.79 30.88
N TYR A 457 -3.99 10.37 29.79
CA TYR A 457 -4.07 9.74 28.47
C TYR A 457 -2.97 8.69 28.28
N GLY A 458 -3.28 7.45 28.66
CA GLY A 458 -2.37 6.30 28.64
C GLY A 458 -1.53 6.17 27.36
N PRO A 459 -2.14 6.10 26.17
CA PRO A 459 -1.41 5.92 24.91
C PRO A 459 -0.29 6.95 24.70
N TYR A 460 -0.57 8.24 24.89
CA TYR A 460 0.45 9.28 24.71
C TYR A 460 1.51 9.28 25.82
N LEU A 461 1.08 9.12 27.08
CA LEU A 461 1.99 9.16 28.23
C LEU A 461 2.97 7.98 28.20
N GLU A 462 2.49 6.77 27.92
CA GLU A 462 3.31 5.57 27.87
C GLU A 462 4.25 5.57 26.66
N GLY A 463 3.76 5.89 25.47
CA GLY A 463 4.61 5.95 24.28
C GLY A 463 5.68 7.04 24.41
N THR A 464 5.38 8.17 25.06
CA THR A 464 6.36 9.23 25.34
C THR A 464 7.38 8.80 26.39
N ALA A 465 6.94 8.12 27.47
CA ALA A 465 7.84 7.66 28.52
C ALA A 465 8.85 6.61 28.03
N ASN A 466 8.48 5.82 27.02
CA ASN A 466 9.30 4.74 26.46
C ASN A 466 9.95 5.08 25.11
N ASP A 467 9.78 6.31 24.63
CA ASP A 467 10.35 6.78 23.36
C ASP A 467 9.91 5.95 22.15
N TYR A 468 8.61 5.65 22.04
CA TYR A 468 8.02 4.78 21.00
C TYR A 468 7.59 5.51 19.72
N TRP A 469 7.89 6.79 19.60
CA TRP A 469 7.43 7.61 18.47
C TRP A 469 8.46 7.68 17.35
N THR A 470 7.97 7.65 16.11
CA THR A 470 8.71 8.04 14.91
C THR A 470 9.38 9.40 15.09
N LYS A 471 10.58 9.58 14.56
CA LYS A 471 11.32 10.83 14.62
C LYS A 471 11.28 11.58 13.29
N ASP A 472 11.41 12.89 13.34
CA ASP A 472 11.68 13.71 12.16
C ASP A 472 13.17 13.68 11.81
N ALA A 473 13.55 14.33 10.71
CA ALA A 473 14.94 14.43 10.25
C ALA A 473 15.90 15.11 11.25
N THR A 474 15.39 15.82 12.26
CA THR A 474 16.21 16.41 13.33
C THR A 474 16.46 15.46 14.49
N GLY A 475 15.78 14.30 14.49
CA GLY A 475 15.79 13.32 15.57
C GLY A 475 14.79 13.64 16.70
N GLU A 476 13.94 14.65 16.55
CA GLU A 476 12.86 14.94 17.48
C GLU A 476 11.62 14.11 17.15
N THR A 477 10.70 13.92 18.11
CA THR A 477 9.45 13.20 17.85
C THR A 477 8.65 13.91 16.74
N PHE A 478 8.35 13.17 15.67
CA PHE A 478 7.59 13.68 14.55
C PHE A 478 6.15 14.03 14.98
N LYS A 479 5.71 15.25 14.64
CA LYS A 479 4.38 15.77 14.95
C LYS A 479 3.74 16.38 13.72
N ALA A 480 2.54 15.92 13.40
CA ALA A 480 1.76 16.48 12.30
C ALA A 480 0.26 16.47 12.63
N ARG A 481 -0.57 16.91 11.68
CA ARG A 481 -2.01 17.03 11.90
C ARG A 481 -2.76 15.84 11.28
N VAL A 482 -3.74 15.29 12.00
CA VAL A 482 -4.81 14.44 11.46
C VAL A 482 -6.11 14.70 12.26
N TRP A 483 -6.99 13.73 12.46
CA TRP A 483 -8.29 13.89 13.11
C TRP A 483 -8.27 14.54 14.50
N PRO A 484 -7.46 14.08 15.49
CA PRO A 484 -7.42 14.69 16.82
C PRO A 484 -6.52 15.94 16.87
N ASP A 485 -6.34 16.61 15.73
CA ASP A 485 -5.39 17.69 15.51
C ASP A 485 -3.92 17.24 15.61
N VAL A 486 -3.16 17.63 16.64
CA VAL A 486 -1.72 17.37 16.72
C VAL A 486 -1.45 15.94 17.21
N THR A 487 -0.82 15.13 16.36
CA THR A 487 -0.54 13.71 16.64
C THR A 487 0.94 13.35 16.55
N VAL A 488 1.25 12.19 17.13
CA VAL A 488 2.49 11.43 16.98
C VAL A 488 2.16 10.04 16.46
N TRP A 489 3.09 9.40 15.77
CA TRP A 489 2.93 8.07 15.19
C TRP A 489 3.80 7.05 15.93
N PRO A 490 3.26 5.89 16.36
CA PRO A 490 4.07 4.79 16.85
C PRO A 490 5.05 4.32 15.78
N ASP A 491 6.28 4.04 16.21
CA ASP A 491 7.30 3.44 15.36
C ASP A 491 7.13 1.92 15.29
N PHE A 492 6.19 1.48 14.44
CA PHE A 492 5.86 0.06 14.29
C PHE A 492 6.99 -0.80 13.70
N SER A 493 8.11 -0.22 13.26
CA SER A 493 9.30 -0.99 12.84
C SER A 493 9.86 -1.80 14.02
N ARG A 494 9.67 -1.29 15.24
CA ARG A 494 10.16 -1.86 16.50
C ARG A 494 9.18 -2.86 17.10
N SER A 495 9.66 -4.06 17.41
CA SER A 495 8.83 -5.16 17.93
C SER A 495 8.15 -4.85 19.26
N GLU A 496 8.82 -4.12 20.14
CA GLU A 496 8.28 -3.70 21.43
C GLU A 496 7.15 -2.67 21.29
N VAL A 497 7.19 -1.84 20.24
CA VAL A 497 6.13 -0.88 19.95
C VAL A 497 4.89 -1.60 19.42
N ARG A 498 5.06 -2.61 18.56
CA ARG A 498 3.95 -3.48 18.12
C ARG A 498 3.30 -4.22 19.29
N SER A 499 4.12 -4.77 20.20
CA SER A 499 3.62 -5.44 21.41
C SER A 499 2.86 -4.48 22.33
N TRP A 500 3.40 -3.29 22.57
CA TRP A 500 2.72 -2.24 23.35
C TRP A 500 1.39 -1.83 22.71
N TRP A 501 1.37 -1.62 21.39
CA TRP A 501 0.15 -1.27 20.67
C TRP A 501 -0.92 -2.38 20.73
N ALA A 502 -0.48 -3.64 20.66
CA ALA A 502 -1.38 -4.79 20.84
C ALA A 502 -2.04 -4.80 22.23
N GLU A 503 -1.30 -4.41 23.28
CA GLU A 503 -1.85 -4.29 24.64
C GLU A 503 -2.94 -3.22 24.76
N GLN A 504 -2.79 -2.07 24.08
CA GLN A 504 -3.76 -0.96 24.14
C GLN A 504 -5.16 -1.33 23.62
N HIS A 505 -5.29 -2.41 22.84
CA HIS A 505 -6.60 -2.88 22.33
C HIS A 505 -7.50 -3.48 23.43
N ASP A 506 -6.98 -3.66 24.65
CA ASP A 506 -7.80 -4.06 25.81
C ASP A 506 -8.99 -3.13 26.01
N VAL A 507 -8.81 -1.82 25.78
CA VAL A 507 -9.88 -0.81 25.85
C VAL A 507 -11.06 -1.18 24.95
N LEU A 508 -10.80 -1.69 23.75
CA LEU A 508 -11.83 -2.06 22.78
C LEU A 508 -12.46 -3.41 23.12
N PHE A 509 -11.63 -4.41 23.44
CA PHE A 509 -12.11 -5.76 23.69
C PHE A 509 -12.82 -5.90 25.04
N ASP A 510 -12.37 -5.21 26.09
CA ASP A 510 -13.06 -5.15 27.39
C ASP A 510 -14.40 -4.40 27.28
N ALA A 511 -14.53 -3.46 26.34
CA ALA A 511 -15.81 -2.81 26.04
C ALA A 511 -16.80 -3.75 25.34
N GLY A 512 -16.32 -4.81 24.69
CA GLY A 512 -17.14 -5.82 24.02
C GLY A 512 -17.11 -5.78 22.50
N PHE A 513 -16.22 -5.00 21.87
CA PHE A 513 -16.06 -5.03 20.41
C PHE A 513 -15.60 -6.41 19.93
N ASP A 514 -16.10 -6.87 18.78
CA ASP A 514 -15.79 -8.20 18.21
C ASP A 514 -14.65 -8.17 17.18
N GLY A 515 -14.46 -7.03 16.50
CA GLY A 515 -13.44 -6.85 15.47
C GLY A 515 -12.90 -5.42 15.40
N VAL A 516 -11.88 -5.22 14.58
CA VAL A 516 -11.20 -3.93 14.41
C VAL A 516 -11.13 -3.57 12.93
N LYS A 517 -11.33 -2.29 12.60
CA LYS A 517 -11.08 -1.69 11.29
C LYS A 517 -9.93 -0.69 11.43
N ASN A 518 -8.75 -1.02 10.91
CA ASN A 518 -7.61 -0.12 10.89
C ASN A 518 -7.69 0.83 9.71
N ASP A 519 -7.79 2.13 9.99
CA ASP A 519 -7.83 3.22 9.03
C ASP A 519 -6.53 4.04 9.08
N MET A 520 -6.30 4.91 8.09
CA MET A 520 -5.24 5.95 8.11
C MET A 520 -3.77 5.47 8.25
N GLY A 521 -3.51 4.18 8.05
CA GLY A 521 -2.19 3.52 8.20
C GLY A 521 -1.22 3.64 7.03
N GLU A 522 -1.49 4.50 6.04
CA GLU A 522 -0.58 4.72 4.90
C GLU A 522 0.86 5.11 5.27
N PRO A 523 1.17 5.96 6.29
CA PRO A 523 0.32 6.68 7.27
C PRO A 523 -0.16 8.06 6.83
N ALA A 524 -1.45 8.32 6.98
CA ALA A 524 -2.09 9.56 6.56
C ALA A 524 -1.67 10.78 7.40
N VAL A 525 -1.43 11.91 6.72
CA VAL A 525 -1.09 13.20 7.34
C VAL A 525 -1.85 14.35 6.64
N PHE A 526 -2.60 15.17 7.38
CA PHE A 526 -3.39 16.29 6.85
C PHE A 526 -2.58 17.57 6.65
N GLN A 527 -1.33 17.44 6.25
CA GLN A 527 -0.49 18.57 5.86
C GLN A 527 -0.17 18.44 4.38
N ARG A 528 -0.64 19.40 3.59
CA ARG A 528 -0.28 19.53 2.18
C ARG A 528 0.73 20.66 2.04
N ASN A 529 1.93 20.35 1.60
CA ASN A 529 2.83 21.36 1.05
C ASN A 529 3.57 20.80 -0.17
N SER A 530 4.56 21.55 -0.68
CA SER A 530 5.32 21.15 -1.87
C SER A 530 6.02 19.80 -1.76
N SER A 531 6.11 19.24 -0.54
CA SER A 531 6.82 18.02 -0.16
C SER A 531 5.91 16.93 0.46
N TYR A 532 4.58 17.13 0.48
CA TYR A 532 3.63 16.24 1.19
C TYR A 532 2.38 16.02 0.35
N ASP A 533 2.03 14.76 0.16
CA ASP A 533 0.80 14.39 -0.54
C ASP A 533 -0.04 13.45 0.32
N TRP A 534 -0.48 13.94 1.47
CA TRP A 534 -1.36 13.22 2.40
C TRP A 534 -0.76 12.01 3.11
N THR A 535 0.56 11.88 3.11
CA THR A 535 1.29 10.82 3.80
C THR A 535 2.56 11.35 4.49
N MET A 536 3.18 10.53 5.34
CA MET A 536 4.33 10.93 6.17
C MET A 536 5.59 11.22 5.33
N PRO A 537 6.44 12.19 5.74
CA PRO A 537 7.65 12.53 5.01
C PRO A 537 8.67 11.40 4.89
N VAL A 538 9.34 11.32 3.74
CA VAL A 538 10.33 10.28 3.41
C VAL A 538 11.59 10.30 4.29
N ASP A 539 11.95 11.45 4.85
CA ASP A 539 13.14 11.65 5.69
C ASP A 539 12.87 11.48 7.20
N ASN A 540 11.64 11.11 7.58
CA ASN A 540 11.35 10.68 8.92
C ASN A 540 12.16 9.43 9.27
N ILE A 541 12.45 9.22 10.54
CA ILE A 541 13.36 8.19 11.01
C ILE A 541 12.61 7.16 11.86
N HIS A 542 12.86 5.90 11.57
CA HIS A 542 12.34 4.72 12.24
C HIS A 542 13.49 3.86 12.81
N GLY A 543 13.16 3.00 13.77
CA GLY A 543 14.11 2.12 14.40
C GLY A 543 15.00 2.84 15.42
N THR A 544 15.98 2.11 15.96
CA THR A 544 16.97 2.66 16.89
C THR A 544 18.30 1.96 16.72
N GLY A 545 19.40 2.68 17.00
CA GLY A 545 20.74 2.08 16.95
C GLY A 545 21.12 1.67 15.52
N ASP A 546 21.60 0.43 15.37
CA ASP A 546 22.04 -0.10 14.07
C ASP A 546 20.85 -0.44 13.14
N ASP A 547 19.62 -0.53 13.68
CA ASP A 547 18.39 -0.82 12.92
C ASP A 547 17.65 0.47 12.48
N THR A 548 18.34 1.61 12.49
CA THR A 548 17.75 2.91 12.11
C THR A 548 17.58 2.99 10.60
N MET A 549 16.40 3.40 10.12
CA MET A 549 16.08 3.54 8.69
C MET A 549 15.26 4.80 8.44
N LEU A 550 15.31 5.30 7.21
CA LEU A 550 14.43 6.38 6.76
C LEU A 550 13.02 5.87 6.48
N HIS A 551 12.06 6.78 6.49
CA HIS A 551 10.68 6.46 6.16
C HIS A 551 10.55 6.06 4.69
N GLU A 552 11.39 6.57 3.79
CA GLU A 552 11.49 6.12 2.39
C GLU A 552 11.63 4.59 2.27
N GLU A 553 12.48 3.99 3.11
CA GLU A 553 12.75 2.55 3.15
C GLU A 553 11.61 1.74 3.79
N TYR A 554 10.82 2.38 4.66
CA TYR A 554 9.85 1.70 5.54
C TYR A 554 8.38 2.03 5.19
N HIS A 555 8.14 3.00 4.33
CA HIS A 555 6.84 3.63 4.10
C HIS A 555 5.73 2.62 3.85
N ASN A 556 5.87 1.79 2.81
CA ASN A 556 4.86 0.81 2.45
C ASN A 556 4.68 -0.28 3.53
N MET A 557 5.72 -0.51 4.35
CA MET A 557 5.70 -1.47 5.45
C MET A 557 5.05 -0.92 6.73
N TYR A 558 4.85 0.39 6.86
CA TYR A 558 4.22 0.99 8.04
C TYR A 558 2.82 0.40 8.29
N GLY A 559 1.98 0.40 7.25
CA GLY A 559 0.63 -0.16 7.28
C GLY A 559 0.61 -1.67 7.53
N PHE A 560 1.59 -2.39 7.00
CA PHE A 560 1.77 -3.82 7.25
C PHE A 560 2.03 -4.10 8.74
N ASP A 561 2.98 -3.40 9.36
CA ASP A 561 3.33 -3.63 10.76
C ASP A 561 2.27 -3.08 11.72
N TYR A 562 1.51 -2.06 11.31
CA TYR A 562 0.29 -1.62 11.98
C TYR A 562 -0.79 -2.73 11.98
N ALA A 563 -1.04 -3.36 10.83
CA ALA A 563 -1.95 -4.51 10.72
C ALA A 563 -1.49 -5.67 11.61
N ARG A 564 -0.19 -5.98 11.58
CA ARG A 564 0.43 -7.02 12.41
C ARG A 564 0.23 -6.75 13.90
N ALA A 565 0.51 -5.53 14.36
CA ALA A 565 0.33 -5.16 15.77
C ALA A 565 -1.14 -5.32 16.22
N ALA A 566 -2.10 -4.95 15.36
CA ALA A 566 -3.51 -5.16 15.64
C ALA A 566 -3.89 -6.66 15.63
N HIS A 567 -3.32 -7.47 14.73
CA HIS A 567 -3.53 -8.93 14.76
C HIS A 567 -2.97 -9.56 16.04
N GLU A 568 -1.76 -9.19 16.45
CA GLU A 568 -1.12 -9.65 17.69
C GLU A 568 -1.99 -9.32 18.92
N SER A 569 -2.83 -8.28 18.87
CA SER A 569 -3.80 -7.99 19.93
C SER A 569 -4.87 -9.08 20.08
N PHE A 570 -5.33 -9.70 18.98
CA PHE A 570 -6.27 -10.82 19.06
C PHE A 570 -5.60 -12.05 19.65
N ASP A 571 -4.36 -12.33 19.26
CA ASP A 571 -3.60 -13.45 19.83
C ASP A 571 -3.40 -13.27 21.35
N LEU A 572 -3.19 -12.04 21.80
CA LEU A 572 -3.00 -11.69 23.21
C LEU A 572 -4.31 -11.69 24.02
N LEU A 573 -5.35 -11.04 23.50
CA LEU A 573 -6.54 -10.65 24.26
C LEU A 573 -7.78 -11.50 23.92
N LYS A 574 -7.79 -12.15 22.75
CA LYS A 574 -8.87 -13.03 22.26
C LYS A 574 -8.34 -14.32 21.60
N PRO A 575 -7.48 -15.12 22.28
CA PRO A 575 -6.77 -16.25 21.67
C PRO A 575 -7.68 -17.40 21.17
N ASP A 576 -8.92 -17.46 21.62
CA ASP A 576 -9.91 -18.47 21.22
C ASP A 576 -10.78 -18.04 20.04
N ASP A 577 -10.69 -16.77 19.61
CA ASP A 577 -11.45 -16.20 18.50
C ASP A 577 -10.61 -16.13 17.22
N ARG A 578 -11.29 -16.14 16.07
CA ARG A 578 -10.65 -15.80 14.80
C ARG A 578 -10.68 -14.28 14.64
N PRO A 579 -9.55 -13.63 14.33
CA PRO A 579 -9.52 -12.18 14.13
C PRO A 579 -10.47 -11.73 13.01
N PHE A 580 -11.22 -10.67 13.27
CA PHE A 580 -11.76 -9.82 12.21
C PHE A 580 -10.97 -8.52 12.23
N LEU A 581 -10.05 -8.40 11.28
CA LEU A 581 -9.26 -7.20 11.05
C LEU A 581 -9.46 -6.75 9.61
N LEU A 582 -9.86 -5.49 9.44
CA LEU A 582 -10.07 -4.86 8.15
C LEU A 582 -9.15 -3.64 8.04
N ASN A 583 -8.25 -3.62 7.06
CA ASN A 583 -7.23 -2.59 6.87
C ASN A 583 -7.49 -1.77 5.60
N ARG A 584 -7.07 -0.50 5.58
CA ARG A 584 -7.06 0.32 4.35
C ARG A 584 -5.80 0.09 3.52
N ASN A 585 -4.69 -0.09 4.22
CA ASN A 585 -3.33 -0.16 3.70
C ASN A 585 -2.67 -1.46 4.15
N LEU A 586 -1.82 -2.00 3.28
CA LEU A 586 -0.99 -3.17 3.48
C LEU A 586 0.23 -3.10 2.56
N TYR A 587 1.21 -3.96 2.83
CA TYR A 587 2.25 -4.38 1.89
C TYR A 587 2.06 -5.86 1.52
N ALA A 588 2.82 -6.36 0.55
CA ALA A 588 2.90 -7.80 0.24
C ALA A 588 3.11 -8.63 1.52
N GLY A 589 2.34 -9.71 1.67
CA GLY A 589 2.31 -10.52 2.88
C GLY A 589 1.33 -10.05 3.96
N GLY A 590 0.82 -8.82 3.86
CA GLY A 590 -0.15 -8.25 4.80
C GLY A 590 -1.47 -9.04 4.90
N GLN A 591 -1.80 -9.83 3.86
CA GLN A 591 -2.95 -10.73 3.86
C GLN A 591 -2.97 -11.71 5.03
N ARG A 592 -1.81 -12.04 5.62
CA ARG A 592 -1.74 -12.93 6.79
C ARG A 592 -2.48 -12.36 7.99
N TYR A 593 -2.56 -11.02 8.08
CA TYR A 593 -3.06 -10.32 9.26
C TYR A 593 -4.45 -9.72 9.06
N ALA A 594 -4.78 -9.22 7.88
CA ALA A 594 -6.01 -8.46 7.68
C ALA A 594 -6.66 -8.69 6.30
N ALA A 595 -7.99 -8.56 6.28
CA ALA A 595 -8.73 -8.24 5.06
C ALA A 595 -8.50 -6.76 4.69
N ILE A 596 -8.81 -6.37 3.46
CA ILE A 596 -8.57 -5.01 2.97
C ILE A 596 -9.82 -4.39 2.32
N TRP A 597 -10.01 -3.08 2.42
CA TRP A 597 -10.98 -2.38 1.56
C TRP A 597 -10.31 -1.28 0.73
N THR A 598 -10.92 -0.97 -0.42
CA THR A 598 -10.34 -0.06 -1.42
C THR A 598 -10.47 1.44 -1.08
N GLY A 599 -10.50 1.81 0.20
CA GLY A 599 -10.62 3.20 0.64
C GLY A 599 -11.79 4.03 0.07
N ASP A 600 -11.55 5.34 -0.02
CA ASP A 600 -12.58 6.37 -0.11
C ASP A 600 -13.08 6.60 -1.54
N CYS A 601 -13.82 5.64 -2.08
CA CYS A 601 -14.39 5.76 -3.42
C CYS A 601 -15.57 6.76 -3.51
N VAL A 602 -15.86 7.31 -4.69
CA VAL A 602 -16.93 8.28 -4.91
C VAL A 602 -18.21 7.60 -5.38
N SER A 603 -19.37 8.09 -4.93
CA SER A 603 -20.72 7.63 -5.29
C SER A 603 -21.12 7.87 -6.76
N ILE A 604 -20.34 7.38 -7.73
CA ILE A 604 -20.56 7.54 -9.18
C ILE A 604 -20.30 6.23 -9.95
N TRP A 605 -20.96 6.08 -11.11
CA TRP A 605 -20.84 4.87 -11.96
C TRP A 605 -19.40 4.48 -12.34
N PRO A 606 -18.49 5.43 -12.68
CA PRO A 606 -17.10 5.06 -12.99
C PRO A 606 -16.37 4.38 -11.83
N HIS A 607 -16.63 4.76 -10.57
CA HIS A 607 -16.02 4.08 -9.43
C HIS A 607 -16.55 2.66 -9.28
N LEU A 608 -17.87 2.45 -9.38
CA LEU A 608 -18.44 1.09 -9.39
C LEU A 608 -17.79 0.23 -10.49
N GLN A 609 -17.59 0.78 -11.69
CA GLN A 609 -16.94 0.06 -12.78
C GLN A 609 -15.48 -0.29 -12.45
N MET A 610 -14.74 0.64 -11.83
CA MET A 610 -13.34 0.49 -11.45
C MET A 610 -13.13 -0.55 -10.34
N GLN A 611 -14.07 -0.68 -9.40
CA GLN A 611 -13.97 -1.63 -8.29
C GLN A 611 -13.80 -3.09 -8.75
N LEU A 612 -14.42 -3.48 -9.87
CA LEU A 612 -14.36 -4.85 -10.38
C LEU A 612 -12.93 -5.29 -10.78
N PRO A 613 -12.27 -4.66 -11.77
CA PRO A 613 -10.89 -5.02 -12.13
C PRO A 613 -9.90 -4.76 -10.98
N MET A 614 -10.10 -3.72 -10.17
CA MET A 614 -9.26 -3.42 -9.01
C MET A 614 -9.27 -4.56 -7.99
N MET A 615 -10.44 -4.99 -7.50
CA MET A 615 -10.53 -6.11 -6.55
C MET A 615 -10.08 -7.44 -7.15
N MET A 616 -10.33 -7.69 -8.45
CA MET A 616 -9.82 -8.89 -9.12
C MET A 616 -8.29 -8.91 -9.15
N ASN A 617 -7.65 -7.78 -9.45
CA ASN A 617 -6.19 -7.66 -9.43
C ASN A 617 -5.62 -7.76 -8.01
N MET A 618 -6.28 -7.17 -7.01
CA MET A 618 -5.92 -7.37 -5.60
C MET A 618 -5.97 -8.87 -5.21
N GLY A 619 -7.01 -9.59 -5.63
CA GLY A 619 -7.12 -11.03 -5.42
C GLY A 619 -6.01 -11.83 -6.13
N LEU A 620 -5.65 -11.43 -7.35
CA LEU A 620 -4.49 -11.94 -8.09
C LEU A 620 -3.14 -11.49 -7.51
N SER A 621 -3.15 -10.71 -6.42
CA SER A 621 -1.98 -10.32 -5.65
C SER A 621 -2.02 -10.85 -4.21
N GLY A 622 -2.81 -11.90 -3.95
CA GLY A 622 -2.87 -12.58 -2.65
C GLY A 622 -3.88 -12.00 -1.65
N LEU A 623 -4.52 -10.87 -1.97
CA LEU A 623 -5.52 -10.22 -1.11
C LEU A 623 -6.90 -10.87 -1.31
N ALA A 624 -7.07 -12.10 -0.86
CA ALA A 624 -8.26 -12.91 -1.10
C ALA A 624 -9.56 -12.37 -0.45
N PHE A 625 -9.44 -11.62 0.64
CA PHE A 625 -10.55 -10.91 1.28
C PHE A 625 -10.37 -9.41 1.07
N CYS A 626 -10.84 -8.93 -0.08
CA CYS A 626 -10.92 -7.51 -0.40
C CYS A 626 -12.38 -7.09 -0.63
N GLY A 627 -12.67 -5.81 -0.40
CA GLY A 627 -13.99 -5.24 -0.60
C GLY A 627 -13.93 -3.73 -0.84
N HIS A 628 -15.09 -3.11 -1.02
CA HIS A 628 -15.21 -1.68 -1.25
C HIS A 628 -16.45 -1.13 -0.56
N ASP A 629 -16.54 0.19 -0.44
CA ASP A 629 -17.71 0.84 0.16
C ASP A 629 -18.91 0.76 -0.77
N VAL A 630 -19.88 -0.11 -0.43
CA VAL A 630 -21.10 -0.29 -1.20
C VAL A 630 -21.91 1.00 -1.23
N GLY A 631 -22.03 1.59 -2.42
CA GLY A 631 -22.67 2.88 -2.65
C GLY A 631 -21.72 4.07 -2.78
N GLY A 632 -20.44 3.86 -2.48
CA GLY A 632 -19.40 4.89 -2.44
C GLY A 632 -19.28 5.55 -1.06
N PHE A 633 -18.07 5.94 -0.69
CA PHE A 633 -17.76 6.74 0.50
C PHE A 633 -18.19 8.19 0.33
N ALA A 634 -17.67 8.84 -0.73
CA ALA A 634 -17.87 10.25 -0.97
C ALA A 634 -19.14 10.53 -1.77
N GLY A 635 -20.02 11.36 -1.19
CA GLY A 635 -21.26 11.79 -1.83
C GLY A 635 -22.46 10.90 -1.50
N ARG A 636 -23.46 10.90 -2.38
CA ARG A 636 -24.68 10.09 -2.20
C ARG A 636 -25.09 9.47 -3.54
N PRO A 637 -25.17 8.13 -3.64
CA PRO A 637 -25.55 7.48 -4.89
C PRO A 637 -27.03 7.71 -5.21
N SER A 638 -27.38 7.62 -6.49
CA SER A 638 -28.78 7.49 -6.88
C SER A 638 -29.33 6.13 -6.39
N PRO A 639 -30.66 5.97 -6.21
CA PRO A 639 -31.22 4.67 -5.84
C PRO A 639 -30.86 3.54 -6.81
N GLU A 640 -30.71 3.86 -8.10
CA GLU A 640 -30.28 2.89 -9.11
C GLU A 640 -28.80 2.51 -8.95
N LEU A 641 -27.92 3.50 -8.73
CA LEU A 641 -26.50 3.24 -8.52
C LEU A 641 -26.28 2.43 -7.24
N PHE A 642 -26.90 2.82 -6.12
CA PHE A 642 -26.80 2.08 -4.86
C PHE A 642 -27.23 0.62 -5.04
N LYS A 643 -28.37 0.40 -5.70
CA LYS A 643 -28.86 -0.96 -5.99
C LYS A 643 -27.85 -1.77 -6.80
N ARG A 644 -27.26 -1.21 -7.86
CA ARG A 644 -26.27 -1.93 -8.67
C ARG A 644 -24.99 -2.19 -7.90
N TRP A 645 -24.61 -1.27 -7.03
CA TRP A 645 -23.46 -1.44 -6.17
C TRP A 645 -23.66 -2.60 -5.19
N THR A 646 -24.85 -2.78 -4.63
CA THR A 646 -25.17 -3.93 -3.75
C THR A 646 -25.27 -5.26 -4.50
N GLU A 647 -25.48 -5.25 -5.82
CA GLU A 647 -25.54 -6.48 -6.64
C GLU A 647 -24.15 -7.00 -7.05
N VAL A 648 -23.15 -6.11 -7.06
CA VAL A 648 -21.73 -6.40 -7.29
C VAL A 648 -21.11 -6.86 -5.98
#